data_AF-A0AAV7DGQ7-F1
#
_entry.id   AF-A0AAV7DGQ7-F1
#
_cell.length_a   1.000
_cell.length_b   1.000
_cell.length_c   1.000
_cell.angle_alpha   90.00
_cell.angle_beta   90.00
_cell.angle_gamma   90.00
#
_symmetry.space_group_name_H-M   'P 1'
#
loop_
_entity.id
_entity.type
_entity.pdbx_description
1 polymer ?
#
loop_
_entity_poly.entity_id
_entity_poly.type
_entity_poly.pdbx_seq_one_letter_code
_entity_poly.pdbx_strand_id
1 'polypeptide(L)'
;MIMIRMITSGLLLFLQFTFTSGLPYLQAVPNLTIYVPNDVITLVCCSQYPITHQIDFYKKDAVIYSIENDKNCVTYKFTITAKQDIGPYYCAYQTLENGTDVPSNMSNGITFQFADIPLPPNIMLVPTFSVYTTKEHMSLTCSPPDGTEAYGIQIYREDKIIHENVSLNNMYKIYAADKEAPGTYYCKYWIEKNGRNISSSPSERVTVNVTSAPLAPSLSLSSQHSVYIKGENVTLTCSIPLGFTVTEVKFYRNEQLLLTSNVQKRNTFVVATLEVTTPDTFTCQYIAEVSGRTIASGSSNEVTIITAEPPPVPSFALEPSQPVYITGEEVSVICSIPYNIEGDLKSVKFYRSGKSIYIEEACNKKCQYPLSNPTKLSNGNYFCGYFMLIQGRELSAYSQSVQITFIDIPKTPSITVTPMLPVYLVGESLNITCSLPKKSTVISIQYFIDNHEIYKPKEPKTMSSYVIPKLSLENKGSYTCQYWLNYSGRHISSHSSPFLITVEETPYPPSIDLSPVLPVYTSGESISIKCVPPNGFDVLHIQYFKDDKEFHKSLENSYVISSLSHAERGTYSCGYMSNRYGRQIFSKKSQSISITVVDIPQAPSIILNPKEPVYIKGENVSLTCSLPEDSTVTTIQFFKGDQEIHISEMPTIMSSYNISNLSQWHAGSYKCQYWVITSGRNILSHASLPVSITVEDPSSTPFLRLTPNMEIYVVGETLVLTCYGFGNVRYHIYKDGQLLKNDLSYQIPSLQLYHNGNYTCNYTYAIKERQIKSPESSTVNIHVIDPWPAPTLTLEGSIVKVEAGFRVTLNCSAPDDDLLRTFYYFNPVKENDVTNLTASSASLEFNLGQINHISYVCEYEQELRGRKIRSKRSQVLSLQLSGTVCLPFTMKICARVPL
;
A
#
# COMPACT_ATOMS: atom_id res chain seq x y z
N MET A 1 61.94 65.02 -136.38
CA MET A 1 60.70 65.14 -137.18
C MET A 1 60.31 66.61 -137.16
N ILE A 2 60.27 67.37 -138.27
CA ILE A 2 59.47 67.19 -139.50
C ILE A 2 57.98 67.20 -139.11
N MET A 3 57.12 68.14 -139.51
CA MET A 3 57.25 69.43 -140.26
C MET A 3 56.01 70.29 -139.87
N ILE A 4 55.96 71.63 -139.83
CA ILE A 4 55.75 72.64 -140.91
C ILE A 4 55.47 73.99 -140.18
N ARG A 5 56.09 75.15 -140.50
CA ARG A 5 55.75 76.20 -141.52
C ARG A 5 54.44 76.97 -141.17
N MET A 6 54.30 78.31 -141.25
CA MET A 6 54.70 79.31 -142.28
C MET A 6 54.76 80.77 -141.69
N ILE A 7 55.75 81.64 -142.03
CA ILE A 7 55.67 82.87 -142.91
C ILE A 7 55.01 84.11 -142.23
N THR A 8 55.50 85.37 -142.24
CA THR A 8 56.67 86.15 -142.80
C THR A 8 57.03 87.30 -141.81
N SER A 9 57.84 88.37 -141.99
CA SER A 9 58.78 88.99 -142.98
C SER A 9 59.57 90.11 -142.23
N GLY A 10 60.63 90.77 -142.71
CA GLY A 10 61.42 90.66 -143.96
C GLY A 10 61.79 92.02 -144.57
N LEU A 11 63.08 92.39 -144.63
CA LEU A 11 63.62 93.48 -145.47
C LEU A 11 65.15 93.30 -145.73
N LEU A 12 65.67 93.94 -146.78
CA LEU A 12 67.06 93.85 -147.26
C LEU A 12 67.89 95.07 -146.83
N LEU A 13 69.23 94.93 -146.74
CA LEU A 13 70.16 95.58 -147.70
C LEU A 13 71.62 95.11 -147.52
N PHE A 14 72.38 95.22 -148.62
CA PHE A 14 73.80 94.85 -148.74
C PHE A 14 74.73 96.07 -148.61
N LEU A 15 75.98 95.83 -148.23
CA LEU A 15 77.16 96.56 -148.75
C LEU A 15 78.42 95.66 -148.66
N GLN A 16 79.45 95.96 -149.44
CA GLN A 16 80.50 94.99 -149.82
C GLN A 16 81.79 95.08 -148.99
N PHE A 17 82.43 93.93 -148.74
CA PHE A 17 83.90 93.74 -148.75
C PHE A 17 84.20 92.25 -149.08
N THR A 18 85.37 91.95 -149.65
CA THR A 18 85.73 90.61 -150.19
C THR A 18 86.76 89.87 -149.32
N PHE A 19 86.50 88.58 -149.05
CA PHE A 19 87.30 87.66 -148.23
C PHE A 19 87.25 86.23 -148.82
N THR A 20 88.32 85.43 -148.68
CA THR A 20 88.25 83.95 -148.79
C THR A 20 89.38 83.23 -148.04
N SER A 21 89.08 82.73 -146.84
CA SER A 21 89.43 81.37 -146.37
C SER A 21 88.53 81.03 -145.17
N GLY A 22 88.20 79.76 -144.95
CA GLY A 22 87.18 79.35 -143.97
C GLY A 22 87.59 78.15 -143.12
N LEU A 23 87.21 78.19 -141.83
CA LEU A 23 87.52 77.15 -140.85
C LEU A 23 86.49 76.01 -140.88
N PRO A 24 86.89 74.74 -140.70
CA PRO A 24 85.97 73.66 -140.42
C PRO A 24 85.40 73.73 -138.99
N TYR A 25 84.27 73.07 -138.78
CA TYR A 25 83.60 72.98 -137.48
C TYR A 25 83.54 71.53 -136.98
N LEU A 26 83.73 71.34 -135.68
CA LEU A 26 83.73 70.05 -134.98
C LEU A 26 82.71 70.05 -133.84
N GLN A 27 81.91 69.00 -133.73
CA GLN A 27 80.92 68.79 -132.67
C GLN A 27 81.00 67.36 -132.09
N ALA A 28 80.39 67.15 -130.93
CA ALA A 28 80.22 65.83 -130.30
C ALA A 28 78.73 65.46 -130.17
N VAL A 29 78.43 64.17 -130.33
CA VAL A 29 77.08 63.59 -130.28
C VAL A 29 77.11 62.30 -129.45
N PRO A 30 76.34 62.20 -128.34
CA PRO A 30 75.64 63.31 -127.68
C PRO A 30 76.63 64.39 -127.21
N ASN A 31 76.13 65.59 -126.89
CA ASN A 31 76.94 66.67 -126.31
C ASN A 31 76.67 66.78 -124.80
N LEU A 32 77.16 65.82 -124.02
CA LEU A 32 77.02 65.82 -122.56
C LEU A 32 78.12 66.65 -121.88
N THR A 33 77.76 67.33 -120.80
CA THR A 33 78.67 68.11 -119.94
C THR A 33 79.60 67.21 -119.13
N ILE A 34 79.09 66.10 -118.58
CA ILE A 34 79.82 65.07 -117.85
C ILE A 34 79.52 63.69 -118.42
N TYR A 35 80.60 62.93 -118.60
CA TYR A 35 80.58 61.50 -118.92
C TYR A 35 81.04 60.67 -117.72
N VAL A 36 80.56 59.43 -117.66
CA VAL A 36 80.93 58.40 -116.70
C VAL A 36 81.48 57.18 -117.47
N PRO A 37 82.15 56.22 -116.81
CA PRO A 37 82.59 54.99 -117.46
C PRO A 37 81.45 54.28 -118.22
N ASN A 38 81.75 53.82 -119.43
CA ASN A 38 80.86 53.16 -120.41
C ASN A 38 79.93 54.08 -121.24
N ASP A 39 80.01 55.40 -121.11
CA ASP A 39 79.35 56.30 -122.08
C ASP A 39 80.03 56.28 -123.47
N VAL A 40 79.27 56.54 -124.53
CA VAL A 40 79.75 56.47 -125.92
C VAL A 40 79.63 57.83 -126.62
N ILE A 41 80.71 58.30 -127.25
CA ILE A 41 80.82 59.60 -127.94
C ILE A 41 81.06 59.41 -129.44
N THR A 42 80.41 60.24 -130.26
CA THR A 42 80.69 60.39 -131.69
C THR A 42 81.09 61.84 -131.99
N LEU A 43 82.29 62.05 -132.54
CA LEU A 43 82.74 63.35 -133.06
C LEU A 43 82.30 63.50 -134.52
N VAL A 44 81.96 64.72 -134.94
CA VAL A 44 81.54 65.04 -136.32
C VAL A 44 82.24 66.31 -136.78
N CYS A 45 83.07 66.19 -137.83
CA CYS A 45 83.74 67.31 -138.48
C CYS A 45 83.01 67.68 -139.77
N CYS A 46 82.88 68.98 -140.06
CA CYS A 46 82.32 69.48 -141.32
C CYS A 46 83.08 70.71 -141.86
N SER A 47 83.24 70.78 -143.18
CA SER A 47 83.66 71.97 -143.93
C SER A 47 82.47 72.68 -144.59
N GLN A 48 82.56 74.01 -144.69
CA GLN A 48 81.60 74.81 -145.45
C GLN A 48 81.86 74.80 -146.96
N TYR A 49 83.06 74.41 -147.39
CA TYR A 49 83.48 74.36 -148.80
C TYR A 49 83.60 72.91 -149.28
N PRO A 50 83.41 72.63 -150.58
CA PRO A 50 83.65 71.30 -151.14
C PRO A 50 85.09 70.86 -150.86
N ILE A 51 85.23 69.65 -150.32
CA ILE A 51 86.53 69.04 -150.03
C ILE A 51 86.93 68.21 -151.24
N THR A 52 88.17 68.36 -151.70
CA THR A 52 88.68 67.68 -152.90
C THR A 52 89.79 66.66 -152.60
N HIS A 53 90.06 66.40 -151.31
CA HIS A 53 90.96 65.33 -150.90
C HIS A 53 90.55 64.69 -149.55
N GLN A 54 90.94 65.24 -148.40
CA GLN A 54 90.92 64.51 -147.10
C GLN A 54 90.37 65.33 -145.93
N ILE A 55 89.83 64.64 -144.90
CA ILE A 55 89.60 65.18 -143.54
C ILE A 55 90.45 64.42 -142.52
N ASP A 56 91.10 65.17 -141.64
CA ASP A 56 91.87 64.66 -140.49
C ASP A 56 91.24 65.09 -139.16
N PHE A 57 91.17 64.18 -138.19
CA PHE A 57 90.84 64.44 -136.79
C PHE A 57 92.09 64.32 -135.94
N TYR A 58 92.25 65.23 -134.97
CA TYR A 58 93.41 65.33 -134.11
C TYR A 58 93.00 65.25 -132.64
N LYS A 59 93.88 64.74 -131.77
CA LYS A 59 93.77 64.86 -130.31
C LYS A 59 95.11 65.32 -129.76
N LYS A 60 95.17 66.53 -129.18
CA LYS A 60 96.43 67.20 -128.83
C LYS A 60 97.41 67.22 -130.02
N ASP A 61 96.94 67.77 -131.13
CA ASP A 61 97.73 68.12 -132.32
C ASP A 61 98.35 66.93 -133.12
N ALA A 62 98.25 65.70 -132.61
CA ALA A 62 98.52 64.47 -133.35
C ALA A 62 97.25 63.95 -134.04
N VAL A 63 97.39 63.49 -135.29
CA VAL A 63 96.33 62.82 -136.06
C VAL A 63 95.92 61.54 -135.34
N ILE A 64 94.62 61.35 -135.15
CA ILE A 64 94.03 60.12 -134.59
C ILE A 64 93.14 59.36 -135.58
N TYR A 65 92.66 60.02 -136.64
CA TYR A 65 91.81 59.42 -137.66
C TYR A 65 91.84 60.29 -138.93
N SER A 66 92.00 59.67 -140.10
CA SER A 66 92.12 60.32 -141.40
C SER A 66 91.22 59.64 -142.42
N ILE A 67 90.64 60.37 -143.36
CA ILE A 67 89.87 59.80 -144.47
C ILE A 67 89.83 60.71 -145.71
N GLU A 68 90.25 60.16 -146.85
CA GLU A 68 89.97 60.71 -148.19
C GLU A 68 88.46 60.68 -148.45
N ASN A 69 87.84 61.83 -148.77
CA ASN A 69 86.39 61.95 -148.91
C ASN A 69 85.94 63.27 -149.57
N ASP A 70 85.27 63.17 -150.72
CA ASP A 70 84.69 64.30 -151.48
C ASP A 70 83.50 65.00 -150.77
N LYS A 71 83.11 64.55 -149.57
CA LYS A 71 81.92 65.03 -148.85
C LYS A 71 82.30 65.94 -147.70
N ASN A 72 81.62 67.07 -147.62
CA ASN A 72 81.78 68.12 -146.61
C ASN A 72 81.70 67.69 -145.12
N CYS A 73 81.34 66.45 -144.74
CA CYS A 73 81.26 66.01 -143.34
C CYS A 73 81.71 64.55 -143.13
N VAL A 74 82.36 64.28 -141.98
CA VAL A 74 82.87 62.97 -141.53
C VAL A 74 82.58 62.76 -140.03
N THR A 75 82.50 61.51 -139.58
CA THR A 75 82.28 61.14 -138.16
C THR A 75 83.28 60.12 -137.62
N TYR A 76 83.68 60.23 -136.35
CA TYR A 76 84.54 59.28 -135.63
C TYR A 76 83.92 58.90 -134.27
N LYS A 77 83.96 57.64 -133.81
CA LYS A 77 83.20 57.17 -132.64
C LYS A 77 84.02 56.30 -131.68
N PHE A 78 83.89 56.52 -130.37
CA PHE A 78 84.59 55.76 -129.32
C PHE A 78 83.79 55.73 -127.99
N THR A 79 84.22 54.91 -127.03
CA THR A 79 83.62 54.77 -125.69
C THR A 79 84.59 55.35 -124.64
N ILE A 80 84.07 56.03 -123.62
CA ILE A 80 84.85 56.48 -122.46
C ILE A 80 84.99 55.33 -121.47
N THR A 81 86.23 54.92 -121.24
CA THR A 81 86.63 53.90 -120.27
C THR A 81 87.31 54.51 -119.05
N ALA A 82 88.09 55.58 -119.26
CA ALA A 82 88.82 56.28 -118.22
C ALA A 82 88.98 57.78 -118.53
N LYS A 83 89.32 58.56 -117.50
CA LYS A 83 89.51 60.02 -117.56
C LYS A 83 90.51 60.49 -118.64
N GLN A 84 91.45 59.64 -119.07
CA GLN A 84 92.43 59.93 -120.13
C GLN A 84 91.84 59.95 -121.55
N ASP A 85 90.65 59.38 -121.74
CA ASP A 85 89.97 59.32 -123.04
C ASP A 85 89.48 60.71 -123.46
N ILE A 86 89.47 61.67 -122.52
CA ILE A 86 89.07 63.05 -122.69
C ILE A 86 90.29 63.95 -122.92
N GLY A 87 90.16 64.90 -123.85
CA GLY A 87 91.17 65.90 -124.20
C GLY A 87 90.66 66.80 -125.33
N PRO A 88 91.41 67.82 -125.77
CA PRO A 88 91.02 68.65 -126.90
C PRO A 88 91.09 67.84 -128.19
N TYR A 89 89.94 67.67 -128.83
CA TYR A 89 89.82 67.12 -130.18
C TYR A 89 89.63 68.27 -131.19
N TYR A 90 90.29 68.17 -132.35
CA TYR A 90 90.21 69.13 -133.47
C TYR A 90 89.99 68.38 -134.79
N CYS A 91 89.67 69.10 -135.87
CA CYS A 91 89.77 68.55 -137.23
C CYS A 91 90.26 69.59 -138.25
N ALA A 92 90.83 69.13 -139.37
CA ALA A 92 91.18 69.93 -140.53
C ALA A 92 90.76 69.20 -141.81
N TYR A 93 90.68 69.91 -142.94
CA TYR A 93 90.50 69.31 -144.25
C TYR A 93 91.60 69.76 -145.21
N GLN A 94 91.80 69.02 -146.30
CA GLN A 94 92.82 69.31 -147.32
C GLN A 94 92.17 69.44 -148.69
N THR A 95 92.66 70.38 -149.49
CA THR A 95 92.20 70.63 -150.86
C THR A 95 93.36 70.66 -151.84
N LEU A 96 93.20 69.97 -152.96
CA LEU A 96 94.18 69.90 -154.05
C LEU A 96 94.13 71.17 -154.91
N GLU A 97 95.16 72.02 -154.80
CA GLU A 97 95.43 73.11 -155.75
C GLU A 97 96.74 72.81 -156.51
N ASN A 98 96.67 72.83 -157.85
CA ASN A 98 97.79 72.54 -158.77
C ASN A 98 98.56 71.22 -158.50
N GLY A 99 97.90 70.21 -157.91
CA GLY A 99 98.51 68.92 -157.59
C GLY A 99 99.30 68.90 -156.28
N THR A 100 99.16 69.93 -155.45
CA THR A 100 99.69 70.00 -154.08
C THR A 100 98.56 70.17 -153.08
N ASP A 101 98.68 69.51 -151.93
CA ASP A 101 97.72 69.64 -150.85
C ASP A 101 97.90 70.94 -150.08
N VAL A 102 96.85 71.75 -150.07
CA VAL A 102 96.73 72.94 -149.23
C VAL A 102 95.81 72.59 -148.05
N PRO A 103 96.36 72.45 -146.83
CA PRO A 103 95.55 72.14 -145.65
C PRO A 103 94.80 73.38 -145.16
N SER A 104 93.59 73.17 -144.65
CA SER A 104 92.83 74.18 -143.90
C SER A 104 93.49 74.44 -142.54
N ASN A 105 93.22 75.62 -141.98
CA ASN A 105 93.40 75.81 -140.54
C ASN A 105 92.53 74.78 -139.77
N MET A 106 93.00 74.35 -138.59
CA MET A 106 92.25 73.45 -137.72
C MET A 106 90.98 74.12 -137.16
N SER A 107 89.96 73.30 -136.90
CA SER A 107 88.75 73.69 -136.19
C SER A 107 89.05 74.18 -134.77
N ASN A 108 88.09 74.88 -134.16
CA ASN A 108 88.10 75.04 -132.71
C ASN A 108 88.07 73.67 -132.01
N GLY A 109 88.73 73.59 -130.85
CA GLY A 109 88.87 72.35 -130.08
C GLY A 109 87.70 72.11 -129.13
N ILE A 110 87.31 70.84 -128.95
CA ILE A 110 86.27 70.42 -127.99
C ILE A 110 86.82 69.48 -126.90
N THR A 111 86.35 69.69 -125.67
CA THR A 111 86.76 68.96 -124.45
C THR A 111 85.53 68.54 -123.64
N PHE A 112 85.69 67.60 -122.71
CA PHE A 112 84.61 67.04 -121.88
C PHE A 112 85.02 66.98 -120.39
N GLN A 113 84.13 66.51 -119.51
CA GLN A 113 84.42 66.22 -118.11
C GLN A 113 84.05 64.77 -117.73
N PHE A 114 84.62 64.28 -116.62
CA PHE A 114 84.52 62.88 -116.16
C PHE A 114 84.04 62.79 -114.71
N ALA A 115 83.22 61.79 -114.37
CA ALA A 115 82.81 61.50 -112.99
C ALA A 115 82.70 59.99 -112.68
N ASP A 116 83.04 59.63 -111.44
CA ASP A 116 82.94 58.27 -110.90
C ASP A 116 81.57 57.98 -110.24
N ILE A 117 81.28 56.69 -110.00
CA ILE A 117 80.02 56.18 -109.42
C ILE A 117 80.08 56.23 -107.87
N PRO A 118 79.01 56.64 -107.15
CA PRO A 118 79.04 56.72 -105.68
C PRO A 118 78.96 55.38 -104.93
N LEU A 119 79.49 55.37 -103.70
CA LEU A 119 79.46 54.27 -102.74
C LEU A 119 78.03 53.92 -102.27
N PRO A 120 77.77 52.70 -101.75
CA PRO A 120 76.43 52.28 -101.30
C PRO A 120 75.98 52.94 -99.97
N PRO A 121 74.66 53.10 -99.74
CA PRO A 121 74.10 53.59 -98.48
C PRO A 121 74.03 52.51 -97.37
N ASN A 122 73.84 52.98 -96.14
CA ASN A 122 73.60 52.17 -94.93
C ASN A 122 72.08 52.04 -94.66
N ILE A 123 71.65 50.95 -94.01
CA ILE A 123 70.25 50.63 -93.71
C ILE A 123 70.12 49.93 -92.34
N MET A 124 69.12 50.33 -91.53
CA MET A 124 68.95 49.83 -90.15
C MET A 124 67.47 49.77 -89.71
N LEU A 125 67.12 48.78 -88.89
CA LEU A 125 65.81 48.64 -88.22
C LEU A 125 65.92 49.07 -86.74
N VAL A 126 64.94 49.80 -86.22
CA VAL A 126 64.89 50.27 -84.82
C VAL A 126 63.46 50.23 -84.25
N PRO A 127 63.19 49.57 -83.11
CA PRO A 127 64.08 48.69 -82.35
C PRO A 127 64.32 47.37 -83.11
N THR A 128 65.42 46.68 -82.82
CA THR A 128 65.81 45.41 -83.44
C THR A 128 65.19 44.20 -82.74
N PHE A 129 64.13 43.62 -83.30
CA PHE A 129 63.53 42.37 -82.80
C PHE A 129 63.60 41.24 -83.84
N SER A 130 63.70 39.99 -83.39
CA SER A 130 63.63 38.78 -84.24
C SER A 130 62.24 38.59 -84.86
N VAL A 131 61.21 39.08 -84.17
CA VAL A 131 59.81 39.07 -84.57
C VAL A 131 59.09 40.25 -83.92
N TYR A 132 58.13 40.82 -84.63
CA TYR A 132 57.21 41.84 -84.15
C TYR A 132 55.79 41.28 -84.10
N THR A 133 54.93 41.84 -83.26
CA THR A 133 53.49 41.56 -83.28
C THR A 133 52.73 42.63 -84.05
N THR A 134 51.53 42.31 -84.56
CA THR A 134 50.66 43.23 -85.35
C THR A 134 50.07 44.43 -84.56
N LYS A 135 50.77 44.89 -83.51
CA LYS A 135 50.45 46.09 -82.70
C LYS A 135 51.69 46.86 -82.24
N GLU A 136 52.89 46.42 -82.61
CA GLU A 136 54.13 47.11 -82.27
C GLU A 136 54.52 48.11 -83.37
N HIS A 137 55.47 48.99 -83.09
CA HIS A 137 56.00 49.93 -84.07
C HIS A 137 57.50 49.72 -84.24
N MET A 138 57.94 49.59 -85.49
CA MET A 138 59.36 49.63 -85.87
C MET A 138 59.59 50.74 -86.89
N SER A 139 60.83 51.21 -86.97
CA SER A 139 61.28 52.18 -87.96
C SER A 139 62.45 51.63 -88.78
N LEU A 140 62.31 51.65 -90.11
CA LEU A 140 63.41 51.35 -91.04
C LEU A 140 64.04 52.67 -91.49
N THR A 141 65.35 52.82 -91.29
CA THR A 141 66.14 54.01 -91.67
C THR A 141 67.13 53.67 -92.78
N CYS A 142 67.27 54.55 -93.78
CA CYS A 142 68.35 54.49 -94.79
C CYS A 142 69.08 55.85 -94.86
N SER A 143 70.40 55.82 -95.03
CA SER A 143 71.28 57.00 -95.11
C SER A 143 72.47 56.78 -96.07
N PRO A 144 72.89 57.78 -96.87
CA PRO A 144 74.11 57.70 -97.65
C PRO A 144 75.37 57.76 -96.74
N PRO A 145 76.58 57.46 -97.26
CA PRO A 145 77.83 57.62 -96.52
C PRO A 145 78.09 59.06 -96.07
N ASP A 146 78.70 59.22 -94.89
CA ASP A 146 78.98 60.52 -94.28
C ASP A 146 79.71 61.48 -95.22
N GLY A 147 79.28 62.74 -95.24
CA GLY A 147 79.79 63.77 -96.15
C GLY A 147 79.22 63.72 -97.58
N THR A 148 78.32 62.79 -97.90
CA THR A 148 77.66 62.73 -99.21
C THR A 148 76.34 63.50 -99.21
N GLU A 149 76.22 64.53 -100.06
CA GLU A 149 74.93 65.12 -100.41
C GLU A 149 74.22 64.24 -101.45
N ALA A 150 73.21 63.48 -101.03
CA ALA A 150 72.34 62.75 -101.95
C ALA A 150 71.24 63.69 -102.47
N TYR A 151 70.97 63.61 -103.77
CA TYR A 151 69.86 64.35 -104.40
C TYR A 151 68.51 63.65 -104.15
N GLY A 152 68.54 62.32 -104.03
CA GLY A 152 67.38 61.52 -103.65
C GLY A 152 67.74 60.09 -103.26
N ILE A 153 66.78 59.42 -102.63
CA ILE A 153 66.89 58.06 -102.08
C ILE A 153 65.70 57.22 -102.58
N GLN A 154 65.99 55.98 -102.98
CA GLN A 154 65.02 54.94 -103.30
C GLN A 154 65.13 53.81 -102.27
N ILE A 155 64.00 53.37 -101.73
CA ILE A 155 63.90 52.18 -100.88
C ILE A 155 63.14 51.10 -101.63
N TYR A 156 63.72 49.90 -101.61
CA TYR A 156 63.23 48.72 -102.28
C TYR A 156 62.74 47.69 -101.26
N ARG A 157 61.64 47.00 -101.56
CA ARG A 157 61.17 45.79 -100.88
C ARG A 157 60.94 44.73 -101.95
N GLU A 158 61.57 43.56 -101.81
CA GLU A 158 61.51 42.48 -102.81
C GLU A 158 61.82 42.99 -104.23
N ASP A 159 62.92 43.74 -104.34
CA ASP A 159 63.45 44.39 -105.55
C ASP A 159 62.50 45.38 -106.26
N LYS A 160 61.33 45.68 -105.70
CA LYS A 160 60.42 46.76 -106.13
C LYS A 160 60.64 48.03 -105.32
N ILE A 161 60.68 49.18 -105.98
CA ILE A 161 60.68 50.48 -105.31
C ILE A 161 59.35 50.64 -104.55
N ILE A 162 59.44 50.83 -103.23
CA ILE A 162 58.29 51.13 -102.36
C ILE A 162 58.27 52.57 -101.87
N HIS A 163 59.42 53.26 -101.91
CA HIS A 163 59.50 54.69 -101.67
C HIS A 163 60.61 55.31 -102.51
N GLU A 164 60.35 56.49 -103.06
CA GLU A 164 61.30 57.31 -103.79
C GLU A 164 61.13 58.75 -103.32
N ASN A 165 62.24 59.44 -103.04
CA ASN A 165 62.19 60.78 -102.45
C ASN A 165 63.34 61.65 -102.98
N VAL A 166 63.03 62.90 -103.30
CA VAL A 166 63.99 63.94 -103.70
C VAL A 166 64.02 64.95 -102.55
N SER A 167 65.10 64.94 -101.77
CA SER A 167 65.15 65.63 -100.48
C SER A 167 66.57 65.99 -100.08
N LEU A 168 66.78 67.26 -99.70
CA LEU A 168 68.01 67.76 -99.11
C LEU A 168 68.34 67.13 -97.74
N ASN A 169 67.38 66.43 -97.11
CA ASN A 169 67.56 65.79 -95.81
C ASN A 169 67.89 64.30 -96.02
N ASN A 170 69.17 63.95 -95.86
CA ASN A 170 69.78 62.66 -96.23
C ASN A 170 69.36 61.45 -95.37
N MET A 171 68.16 61.43 -94.78
CA MET A 171 67.61 60.28 -94.05
C MET A 171 66.10 60.15 -94.24
N TYR A 172 65.62 58.93 -94.45
CA TYR A 172 64.19 58.62 -94.50
C TYR A 172 63.83 57.49 -93.52
N LYS A 173 62.60 57.51 -92.98
CA LYS A 173 62.08 56.54 -92.01
C LYS A 173 60.70 56.01 -92.38
N ILE A 174 60.53 54.69 -92.42
CA ILE A 174 59.24 54.00 -92.60
C ILE A 174 58.75 53.46 -91.25
N TYR A 175 57.51 53.74 -90.86
CA TYR A 175 56.85 53.09 -89.72
C TYR A 175 55.92 51.97 -90.20
N ALA A 176 56.23 50.70 -89.93
CA ALA A 176 55.40 49.57 -90.38
C ALA A 176 55.60 48.28 -89.55
N ALA A 177 54.54 47.75 -88.95
CA ALA A 177 54.48 46.36 -88.45
C ALA A 177 53.06 45.77 -88.60
N ASP A 178 52.34 46.17 -89.66
CA ASP A 178 51.08 45.54 -90.07
C ASP A 178 51.37 44.33 -90.99
N LYS A 179 50.32 43.63 -91.44
CA LYS A 179 50.41 42.39 -92.25
C LYS A 179 51.17 42.53 -93.57
N GLU A 180 51.31 43.74 -94.10
CA GLU A 180 52.08 44.03 -95.32
C GLU A 180 53.55 44.43 -95.05
N ALA A 181 53.96 44.56 -93.78
CA ALA A 181 55.34 44.87 -93.41
C ALA A 181 56.38 43.73 -93.58
N PRO A 182 56.02 42.42 -93.63
CA PRO A 182 57.01 41.37 -93.89
C PRO A 182 57.70 41.49 -95.25
N GLY A 183 58.93 41.00 -95.32
CA GLY A 183 59.74 40.96 -96.55
C GLY A 183 61.17 41.46 -96.35
N THR A 184 61.94 41.49 -97.44
CA THR A 184 63.35 41.91 -97.44
C THR A 184 63.51 43.29 -98.12
N TYR A 185 64.21 44.19 -97.44
CA TYR A 185 64.38 45.60 -97.79
C TYR A 185 65.85 45.97 -98.03
N TYR A 186 66.10 46.90 -98.94
CA TYR A 186 67.39 47.58 -99.17
C TYR A 186 67.17 48.97 -99.78
N CYS A 187 68.20 49.79 -99.94
CA CYS A 187 68.08 51.12 -100.54
C CYS A 187 69.23 51.49 -101.50
N LYS A 188 69.02 52.56 -102.28
CA LYS A 188 69.99 53.23 -103.15
C LYS A 188 69.80 54.75 -103.03
N TYR A 189 70.79 55.52 -103.46
CA TYR A 189 70.67 56.97 -103.64
C TYR A 189 71.25 57.40 -104.99
N TRP A 190 71.14 58.68 -105.33
CA TRP A 190 71.86 59.28 -106.45
C TRP A 190 72.32 60.69 -106.10
N ILE A 191 73.33 61.16 -106.84
CA ILE A 191 73.84 62.53 -106.78
C ILE A 191 73.61 63.20 -108.14
N GLU A 192 73.40 64.52 -108.15
CA GLU A 192 73.42 65.31 -109.39
C GLU A 192 74.82 65.87 -109.63
N LYS A 193 75.33 65.76 -110.87
CA LYS A 193 76.53 66.47 -111.33
C LYS A 193 76.27 67.07 -112.72
N ASN A 194 76.39 68.40 -112.82
CA ASN A 194 76.20 69.19 -114.05
C ASN A 194 74.94 68.83 -114.88
N GLY A 195 73.80 68.60 -114.20
CA GLY A 195 72.52 68.27 -114.84
C GLY A 195 72.29 66.78 -115.11
N ARG A 196 73.13 65.88 -114.58
CA ARG A 196 72.99 64.42 -114.71
C ARG A 196 72.97 63.73 -113.36
N ASN A 197 71.97 62.88 -113.14
CA ASN A 197 71.86 62.02 -111.96
C ASN A 197 72.74 60.76 -112.12
N ILE A 198 73.51 60.44 -111.09
CA ILE A 198 74.41 59.27 -111.01
C ILE A 198 74.04 58.46 -109.76
N SER A 199 73.48 57.26 -109.96
CA SER A 199 73.03 56.39 -108.87
C SER A 199 74.16 55.58 -108.24
N SER A 200 74.02 55.29 -106.94
CA SER A 200 74.93 54.44 -106.18
C SER A 200 74.60 52.94 -106.26
N SER A 201 75.56 52.13 -105.82
CA SER A 201 75.35 50.72 -105.49
C SER A 201 74.29 50.52 -104.40
N PRO A 202 73.57 49.38 -104.36
CA PRO A 202 72.60 49.09 -103.31
C PRO A 202 73.25 48.85 -101.94
N SER A 203 72.50 49.12 -100.88
CA SER A 203 72.84 48.74 -99.50
C SER A 203 72.80 47.21 -99.30
N GLU A 204 73.25 46.79 -98.12
CA GLU A 204 72.88 45.50 -97.52
C GLU A 204 71.37 45.29 -97.43
N ARG A 205 70.95 44.04 -97.18
CA ARG A 205 69.54 43.62 -97.11
C ARG A 205 69.10 43.29 -95.68
N VAL A 206 67.98 43.86 -95.23
CA VAL A 206 67.36 43.57 -93.91
C VAL A 206 65.98 42.94 -94.09
N THR A 207 65.58 42.03 -93.19
CA THR A 207 64.30 41.28 -93.31
C THR A 207 63.40 41.52 -92.09
N VAL A 208 62.10 41.69 -92.34
CA VAL A 208 61.07 41.97 -91.33
C VAL A 208 60.12 40.78 -91.18
N ASN A 209 59.85 40.37 -89.93
CA ASN A 209 58.95 39.26 -89.57
C ASN A 209 57.84 39.75 -88.62
N VAL A 210 56.57 39.47 -88.93
CA VAL A 210 55.40 39.88 -88.11
C VAL A 210 54.53 38.67 -87.75
N THR A 211 53.99 38.63 -86.53
CA THR A 211 53.14 37.54 -85.99
C THR A 211 51.92 38.06 -85.22
N SER A 212 50.94 37.19 -84.98
CA SER A 212 49.81 37.46 -84.09
C SER A 212 50.19 37.30 -82.62
N ALA A 213 49.64 38.13 -81.73
CA ALA A 213 49.82 38.00 -80.29
C ALA A 213 49.24 36.69 -79.71
N PRO A 214 49.75 36.18 -78.58
CA PRO A 214 49.24 34.95 -77.95
C PRO A 214 47.78 35.08 -77.49
N LEU A 215 47.02 33.99 -77.64
CA LEU A 215 45.63 33.89 -77.16
C LEU A 215 45.55 34.00 -75.64
N ALA A 216 44.44 34.53 -75.11
CA ALA A 216 44.21 34.58 -73.67
C ALA A 216 43.98 33.18 -73.06
N PRO A 217 44.40 32.92 -71.81
CA PRO A 217 44.04 31.71 -71.08
C PRO A 217 42.61 31.76 -70.55
N SER A 218 42.09 30.63 -70.07
CA SER A 218 40.78 30.56 -69.39
C SER A 218 40.95 30.15 -67.93
N LEU A 219 40.39 30.93 -67.01
CA LEU A 219 40.44 30.68 -65.56
C LEU A 219 39.15 30.01 -65.10
N SER A 220 39.28 29.01 -64.23
CA SER A 220 38.16 28.21 -63.71
C SER A 220 38.38 27.81 -62.25
N LEU A 221 37.31 27.42 -61.57
CA LEU A 221 37.34 26.91 -60.19
C LEU A 221 37.11 25.39 -60.17
N SER A 222 37.80 24.68 -59.28
CA SER A 222 37.69 23.22 -59.12
C SER A 222 36.33 22.75 -58.57
N SER A 223 35.67 23.58 -57.77
CA SER A 223 34.23 23.48 -57.45
C SER A 223 33.57 24.82 -57.76
N GLN A 224 32.32 24.80 -58.24
CA GLN A 224 31.55 25.98 -58.61
C GLN A 224 30.43 26.22 -57.60
N HIS A 225 30.81 26.54 -56.36
CA HIS A 225 29.86 26.96 -55.33
C HIS A 225 29.43 28.41 -55.59
N SER A 226 28.17 28.74 -55.30
CA SER A 226 27.68 30.13 -55.38
C SER A 226 28.23 31.04 -54.27
N VAL A 227 28.63 30.45 -53.14
CA VAL A 227 29.28 31.13 -52.01
C VAL A 227 30.24 30.17 -51.31
N TYR A 228 31.35 30.70 -50.80
CA TYR A 228 32.41 29.95 -50.11
C TYR A 228 32.46 30.33 -48.63
N ILE A 229 32.84 29.39 -47.77
CA ILE A 229 32.97 29.65 -46.34
C ILE A 229 34.33 30.30 -46.09
N LYS A 230 34.39 31.28 -45.19
CA LYS A 230 35.65 31.81 -44.68
C LYS A 230 36.50 30.68 -44.05
N GLY A 231 37.74 30.51 -44.53
CA GLY A 231 38.61 29.37 -44.20
C GLY A 231 38.48 28.16 -45.14
N GLU A 232 37.62 28.21 -46.17
CA GLU A 232 37.53 27.16 -47.19
C GLU A 232 38.71 27.25 -48.18
N ASN A 233 39.35 26.12 -48.48
CA ASN A 233 40.41 26.06 -49.48
C ASN A 233 39.82 25.88 -50.89
N VAL A 234 40.20 26.77 -51.81
CA VAL A 234 39.67 26.82 -53.18
C VAL A 234 40.81 26.77 -54.18
N THR A 235 40.66 25.95 -55.24
CA THR A 235 41.67 25.81 -56.29
C THR A 235 41.23 26.48 -57.58
N LEU A 236 41.95 27.54 -57.95
CA LEU A 236 41.93 28.16 -59.27
C LEU A 236 42.72 27.31 -60.27
N THR A 237 42.19 27.14 -61.48
CA THR A 237 42.85 26.44 -62.59
C THR A 237 42.91 27.35 -63.82
N CYS A 238 44.11 27.81 -64.15
CA CYS A 238 44.40 28.60 -65.35
C CYS A 238 44.77 27.66 -66.50
N SER A 239 43.92 27.55 -67.51
CA SER A 239 44.13 26.70 -68.69
C SER A 239 44.68 27.51 -69.86
N ILE A 240 45.67 26.96 -70.56
CA ILE A 240 46.52 27.63 -71.55
C ILE A 240 46.21 27.09 -72.95
N PRO A 241 46.00 27.94 -73.97
CA PRO A 241 45.83 27.52 -75.35
C PRO A 241 47.03 26.76 -75.91
N LEU A 242 46.77 25.64 -76.58
CA LEU A 242 47.80 24.87 -77.27
C LEU A 242 48.45 25.68 -78.40
N GLY A 243 49.79 25.67 -78.45
CA GLY A 243 50.57 26.27 -79.54
C GLY A 243 51.87 26.93 -79.09
N PHE A 244 51.96 27.35 -77.83
CA PHE A 244 53.08 28.12 -77.30
C PHE A 244 53.94 27.31 -76.31
N THR A 245 55.22 27.66 -76.20
CA THR A 245 56.04 27.33 -75.02
C THR A 245 55.76 28.40 -73.96
N VAL A 246 55.38 28.00 -72.75
CA VAL A 246 55.10 28.93 -71.65
C VAL A 246 56.26 28.92 -70.66
N THR A 247 56.72 30.11 -70.25
CA THR A 247 57.80 30.32 -69.27
C THR A 247 57.27 30.61 -67.87
N GLU A 248 56.17 31.36 -67.77
CA GLU A 248 55.55 31.77 -66.51
C GLU A 248 54.03 31.86 -66.66
N VAL A 249 53.30 31.52 -65.59
CA VAL A 249 51.86 31.82 -65.43
C VAL A 249 51.70 32.69 -64.20
N LYS A 250 51.00 33.82 -64.35
CA LYS A 250 50.76 34.81 -63.31
C LYS A 250 49.28 34.82 -62.97
N PHE A 251 48.95 34.62 -61.70
CA PHE A 251 47.60 34.80 -61.18
C PHE A 251 47.52 36.15 -60.51
N TYR A 252 46.38 36.81 -60.65
CA TYR A 252 46.11 38.13 -60.10
C TYR A 252 44.88 38.06 -59.19
N ARG A 253 44.87 38.86 -58.13
CA ARG A 253 43.79 39.05 -57.15
C ARG A 253 43.50 40.55 -57.08
N ASN A 254 42.30 40.97 -57.46
CA ASN A 254 41.90 42.38 -57.57
C ASN A 254 42.96 43.21 -58.34
N GLU A 255 43.29 42.75 -59.55
CA GLU A 255 44.35 43.29 -60.45
C GLU A 255 45.80 43.24 -59.93
N GLN A 256 46.05 42.94 -58.65
CA GLN A 256 47.40 42.80 -58.10
C GLN A 256 47.95 41.39 -58.31
N LEU A 257 49.27 41.26 -58.54
CA LEU A 257 49.92 39.96 -58.72
C LEU A 257 49.84 39.13 -57.43
N LEU A 258 49.11 38.01 -57.48
CA LEU A 258 48.96 37.07 -56.37
C LEU A 258 50.16 36.12 -56.28
N LEU A 259 50.51 35.49 -57.40
CA LEU A 259 51.65 34.57 -57.51
C LEU A 259 52.10 34.38 -58.96
N THR A 260 53.38 34.05 -59.13
CA THR A 260 53.96 33.58 -60.38
C THR A 260 54.32 32.10 -60.26
N SER A 261 53.89 31.28 -61.20
CA SER A 261 54.24 29.88 -61.34
C SER A 261 55.17 29.71 -62.54
N ASN A 262 56.39 29.25 -62.31
CA ASN A 262 57.38 29.04 -63.37
C ASN A 262 57.10 27.71 -64.11
N VAL A 263 57.07 27.75 -65.43
CA VAL A 263 56.74 26.62 -66.31
C VAL A 263 57.85 26.51 -67.37
N GLN A 264 58.27 25.30 -67.73
CA GLN A 264 59.26 25.10 -68.82
C GLN A 264 58.87 23.91 -69.72
N LYS A 265 57.57 23.76 -69.98
CA LYS A 265 56.99 22.70 -70.83
C LYS A 265 55.71 23.22 -71.51
N ARG A 266 55.22 22.47 -72.50
CA ARG A 266 53.86 22.62 -73.06
C ARG A 266 52.80 22.13 -72.05
N ASN A 267 52.67 22.78 -70.91
CA ASN A 267 51.58 22.51 -69.96
C ASN A 267 50.28 23.11 -70.50
N THR A 268 49.18 22.36 -70.40
CA THR A 268 47.83 22.82 -70.78
C THR A 268 47.10 23.54 -69.65
N PHE A 269 47.55 23.40 -68.40
CA PHE A 269 47.00 24.13 -67.26
C PHE A 269 48.02 24.29 -66.12
N VAL A 270 47.77 25.24 -65.24
CA VAL A 270 48.44 25.47 -63.95
C VAL A 270 47.37 25.72 -62.88
N VAL A 271 47.61 25.25 -61.66
CA VAL A 271 46.69 25.39 -60.53
C VAL A 271 47.27 26.24 -59.40
N ALA A 272 46.39 26.92 -58.67
CA ALA A 272 46.69 27.68 -57.47
C ALA A 272 45.61 27.43 -56.41
N THR A 273 45.98 26.93 -55.23
CA THR A 273 45.06 26.76 -54.10
C THR A 273 45.26 27.88 -53.09
N LEU A 274 44.17 28.47 -52.61
CA LEU A 274 44.17 29.59 -51.66
C LEU A 274 43.04 29.43 -50.63
N GLU A 275 43.26 29.97 -49.43
CA GLU A 275 42.26 30.04 -48.37
C GLU A 275 41.34 31.26 -48.57
N VAL A 276 40.04 31.03 -48.62
CA VAL A 276 39.03 32.07 -48.82
C VAL A 276 38.88 32.90 -47.54
N THR A 277 39.22 34.18 -47.63
CA THR A 277 39.31 35.09 -46.46
C THR A 277 38.44 36.35 -46.61
N THR A 278 38.22 36.81 -47.85
CA THR A 278 37.41 37.97 -48.23
C THR A 278 36.77 37.73 -49.61
N PRO A 279 35.75 38.52 -50.01
CA PRO A 279 35.28 38.54 -51.40
C PRO A 279 36.36 39.13 -52.32
N ASP A 280 36.67 38.44 -53.40
CA ASP A 280 37.83 38.76 -54.25
C ASP A 280 37.61 38.36 -55.71
N THR A 281 38.25 39.09 -56.63
CA THR A 281 38.24 38.82 -58.08
C THR A 281 39.60 38.26 -58.52
N PHE A 282 39.58 37.25 -59.40
CA PHE A 282 40.78 36.57 -59.87
C PHE A 282 40.85 36.52 -61.39
N THR A 283 42.05 36.70 -61.93
CA THR A 283 42.39 36.48 -63.35
C THR A 283 43.75 35.78 -63.46
N CYS A 284 44.09 35.24 -64.63
CA CYS A 284 45.43 34.76 -64.93
C CYS A 284 45.93 35.23 -66.30
N GLN A 285 47.25 35.27 -66.46
CA GLN A 285 47.97 35.63 -67.67
C GLN A 285 49.17 34.69 -67.80
N TYR A 286 49.65 34.42 -69.02
CA TYR A 286 50.87 33.63 -69.21
C TYR A 286 51.87 34.35 -70.11
N ILE A 287 53.15 33.99 -69.97
CA ILE A 287 54.24 34.49 -70.82
C ILE A 287 54.61 33.37 -71.79
N ALA A 288 54.42 33.64 -73.08
CA ALA A 288 54.75 32.76 -74.19
C ALA A 288 56.14 33.11 -74.75
N GLU A 289 56.92 32.10 -75.11
CA GLU A 289 58.08 32.28 -75.97
C GLU A 289 57.67 32.15 -77.45
N VAL A 290 57.94 33.18 -78.25
CA VAL A 290 57.65 33.25 -79.69
C VAL A 290 58.91 33.72 -80.42
N SER A 291 59.49 32.86 -81.25
CA SER A 291 60.69 33.15 -82.07
C SER A 291 61.85 33.81 -81.29
N GLY A 292 62.14 33.30 -80.09
CA GLY A 292 63.21 33.78 -79.21
C GLY A 292 62.87 35.04 -78.41
N ARG A 293 61.62 35.51 -78.40
CA ARG A 293 61.16 36.64 -77.59
C ARG A 293 60.01 36.22 -76.68
N THR A 294 60.05 36.64 -75.41
CA THR A 294 58.93 36.45 -74.47
C THR A 294 57.85 37.50 -74.69
N ILE A 295 56.58 37.07 -74.77
CA ILE A 295 55.41 37.90 -75.03
C ILE A 295 54.29 37.49 -74.06
N ALA A 296 53.68 38.45 -73.37
CA ALA A 296 52.54 38.17 -72.49
C ALA A 296 51.25 37.93 -73.30
N SER A 297 50.40 37.02 -72.82
CA SER A 297 49.04 36.82 -73.32
C SER A 297 48.10 37.98 -72.96
N GLY A 298 46.88 37.97 -73.50
CA GLY A 298 45.77 38.66 -72.83
C GLY A 298 45.48 38.04 -71.46
N SER A 299 44.82 38.78 -70.57
CA SER A 299 44.28 38.24 -69.30
C SER A 299 43.11 37.28 -69.58
N SER A 300 42.87 36.35 -68.66
CA SER A 300 41.75 35.42 -68.71
C SER A 300 40.40 36.11 -68.54
N ASN A 301 39.32 35.32 -68.67
CA ASN A 301 38.07 35.64 -67.99
C ASN A 301 38.30 35.86 -66.48
N GLU A 302 37.48 36.72 -65.89
CA GLU A 302 37.44 36.95 -64.45
C GLU A 302 36.71 35.80 -63.74
N VAL A 303 37.05 35.61 -62.47
CA VAL A 303 36.41 34.69 -61.53
C VAL A 303 36.25 35.39 -60.19
N THR A 304 35.01 35.65 -59.76
CA THR A 304 34.70 36.27 -58.46
C THR A 304 34.40 35.19 -57.41
N ILE A 305 34.99 35.31 -56.22
CA ILE A 305 34.66 34.50 -55.04
C ILE A 305 33.82 35.36 -54.09
N ILE A 306 32.65 34.86 -53.70
CA ILE A 306 31.78 35.46 -52.68
C ILE A 306 31.90 34.64 -51.39
N THR A 307 31.92 35.30 -50.23
CA THR A 307 32.23 34.68 -48.94
C THR A 307 31.11 34.82 -47.91
N ALA A 308 30.90 33.78 -47.11
CA ALA A 308 30.05 33.79 -45.90
C ALA A 308 30.84 33.32 -44.66
N GLU A 309 30.41 33.77 -43.47
CA GLU A 309 30.92 33.25 -42.20
C GLU A 309 30.42 31.80 -41.94
N PRO A 310 31.18 30.98 -41.19
CA PRO A 310 30.77 29.61 -40.88
C PRO A 310 29.50 29.58 -39.98
N PRO A 311 28.53 28.68 -40.24
CA PRO A 311 27.30 28.63 -39.45
C PRO A 311 27.56 28.38 -37.95
N PRO A 312 26.99 29.19 -37.04
CA PRO A 312 27.28 29.09 -35.61
C PRO A 312 26.64 27.84 -34.99
N VAL A 313 27.35 27.21 -34.06
CA VAL A 313 26.98 25.92 -33.43
C VAL A 313 25.65 26.02 -32.66
N PRO A 314 24.68 25.10 -32.87
CA PRO A 314 23.44 25.06 -32.09
C PRO A 314 23.68 24.43 -30.71
N SER A 315 22.89 24.86 -29.71
CA SER A 315 22.89 24.22 -28.39
C SER A 315 21.85 23.11 -28.31
N PHE A 316 22.17 22.08 -27.51
CA PHE A 316 21.31 20.92 -27.29
C PHE A 316 20.93 20.83 -25.80
N ALA A 317 19.65 20.66 -25.52
CA ALA A 317 19.11 20.63 -24.16
C ALA A 317 18.06 19.52 -23.98
N LEU A 318 17.76 19.19 -22.73
CA LEU A 318 16.75 18.22 -22.31
C LEU A 318 15.70 18.92 -21.46
N GLU A 319 14.41 18.66 -21.73
CA GLU A 319 13.29 19.23 -20.97
C GLU A 319 12.29 18.11 -20.62
N PRO A 320 12.12 17.73 -19.33
CA PRO A 320 12.89 18.19 -18.17
C PRO A 320 14.34 17.66 -18.18
N SER A 321 15.29 18.44 -17.65
CA SER A 321 16.69 18.01 -17.56
C SER A 321 16.93 17.10 -16.35
N GLN A 322 17.31 15.85 -16.61
CA GLN A 322 17.65 14.83 -15.60
C GLN A 322 18.92 14.05 -16.02
N PRO A 323 19.72 13.52 -15.09
CA PRO A 323 20.92 12.73 -15.40
C PRO A 323 20.59 11.32 -15.91
N VAL A 324 19.42 10.78 -15.54
CA VAL A 324 18.89 9.45 -15.89
C VAL A 324 17.37 9.54 -15.93
N TYR A 325 16.72 8.78 -16.81
CA TYR A 325 15.26 8.69 -16.97
C TYR A 325 14.79 7.24 -16.78
N ILE A 326 13.53 7.00 -16.40
CA ILE A 326 12.94 5.66 -16.43
C ILE A 326 12.32 5.35 -17.80
N THR A 327 12.22 4.07 -18.17
CA THR A 327 11.54 3.66 -19.41
C THR A 327 10.08 4.10 -19.38
N GLY A 328 9.62 4.76 -20.46
CA GLY A 328 8.29 5.36 -20.54
C GLY A 328 8.20 6.79 -20.02
N GLU A 329 9.26 7.34 -19.41
CA GLU A 329 9.29 8.74 -18.97
C GLU A 329 9.39 9.70 -20.17
N GLU A 330 8.48 10.68 -20.24
CA GLU A 330 8.51 11.68 -21.30
C GLU A 330 9.65 12.67 -21.08
N VAL A 331 10.53 12.78 -22.09
CA VAL A 331 11.59 13.78 -22.17
C VAL A 331 11.66 14.32 -23.59
N SER A 332 11.75 15.63 -23.72
CA SER A 332 11.97 16.29 -24.99
C SER A 332 13.44 16.62 -25.20
N VAL A 333 13.96 16.29 -26.38
CA VAL A 333 15.26 16.79 -26.85
C VAL A 333 15.05 18.11 -27.60
N ILE A 334 15.86 19.11 -27.29
CA ILE A 334 15.70 20.48 -27.78
C ILE A 334 16.95 20.93 -28.49
N CYS A 335 16.77 21.52 -29.66
CA CYS A 335 17.82 22.15 -30.45
C CYS A 335 17.55 23.65 -30.52
N SER A 336 18.45 24.46 -29.96
CA SER A 336 18.36 25.93 -30.05
C SER A 336 19.40 26.46 -31.03
N ILE A 337 18.92 27.04 -32.11
CA ILE A 337 19.70 27.67 -33.17
C ILE A 337 20.03 29.12 -32.74
N PRO A 338 21.27 29.61 -32.94
CA PRO A 338 21.61 31.00 -32.67
C PRO A 338 20.73 31.99 -33.43
N TYR A 339 20.43 33.15 -32.83
CA TYR A 339 19.56 34.14 -33.45
C TYR A 339 20.16 34.79 -34.71
N ASN A 340 21.49 34.83 -34.79
CA ASN A 340 22.30 35.54 -35.79
C ASN A 340 22.80 34.65 -36.96
N ILE A 341 21.95 33.76 -37.49
CA ILE A 341 22.25 33.00 -38.71
C ILE A 341 22.04 33.87 -39.97
N GLU A 342 22.99 33.81 -40.91
CA GLU A 342 22.90 34.50 -42.21
C GLU A 342 22.34 33.57 -43.28
N GLY A 343 21.04 33.66 -43.57
CA GLY A 343 20.38 32.84 -44.60
C GLY A 343 19.23 31.99 -44.06
N ASP A 344 18.56 31.26 -44.95
CA ASP A 344 17.27 30.63 -44.67
C ASP A 344 17.44 29.26 -43.98
N LEU A 345 16.73 29.05 -42.88
CA LEU A 345 16.66 27.75 -42.21
C LEU A 345 15.85 26.77 -43.06
N LYS A 346 16.45 25.63 -43.43
CA LYS A 346 15.85 24.61 -44.30
C LYS A 346 15.37 23.36 -43.56
N SER A 347 16.05 22.96 -42.48
CA SER A 347 15.59 21.90 -41.56
C SER A 347 16.46 21.82 -40.30
N VAL A 348 15.95 21.16 -39.27
CA VAL A 348 16.72 20.73 -38.09
C VAL A 348 16.58 19.22 -37.93
N LYS A 349 17.70 18.51 -37.88
CA LYS A 349 17.74 17.05 -37.77
C LYS A 349 18.25 16.67 -36.39
N PHE A 350 17.52 15.80 -35.70
CA PHE A 350 17.94 15.20 -34.44
C PHE A 350 18.57 13.84 -34.72
N TYR A 351 19.62 13.51 -33.97
CA TYR A 351 20.42 12.30 -34.15
C TYR A 351 20.54 11.53 -32.83
N ARG A 352 20.63 10.20 -32.94
CA ARG A 352 20.99 9.27 -31.86
C ARG A 352 22.06 8.32 -32.36
N SER A 353 23.22 8.31 -31.71
CA SER A 353 24.35 7.44 -32.02
C SER A 353 24.72 7.46 -33.52
N GLY A 354 24.73 8.67 -34.11
CA GLY A 354 25.05 8.90 -35.53
C GLY A 354 23.88 8.77 -36.52
N LYS A 355 22.78 8.10 -36.16
CA LYS A 355 21.59 7.98 -37.04
C LYS A 355 20.61 9.12 -36.79
N SER A 356 20.08 9.74 -37.85
CA SER A 356 18.96 10.69 -37.72
C SER A 356 17.69 9.97 -37.25
N ILE A 357 17.01 10.57 -36.27
CA ILE A 357 15.79 10.01 -35.63
C ILE A 357 14.55 10.86 -35.89
N TYR A 358 14.72 12.15 -36.17
CA TYR A 358 13.65 13.10 -36.47
C TYR A 358 14.20 14.23 -37.33
N ILE A 359 13.35 14.80 -38.17
CA ILE A 359 13.63 15.95 -39.04
C ILE A 359 12.47 16.92 -38.87
N GLU A 360 12.77 18.12 -38.40
CA GLU A 360 11.86 19.26 -38.37
C GLU A 360 12.15 20.14 -39.60
N GLU A 361 11.14 20.52 -40.37
CA GLU A 361 11.37 21.34 -41.58
C GLU A 361 11.54 22.82 -41.22
N ALA A 362 10.74 23.34 -40.28
CA ALA A 362 10.87 24.71 -39.78
C ALA A 362 10.47 24.83 -38.31
N CYS A 363 11.21 25.63 -37.54
CA CYS A 363 10.85 26.02 -36.17
C CYS A 363 11.33 27.44 -35.86
N ASN A 364 10.76 28.06 -34.82
CA ASN A 364 11.10 29.41 -34.35
C ASN A 364 12.44 29.43 -33.58
N LYS A 365 13.52 28.93 -34.20
CA LYS A 365 14.89 28.79 -33.68
C LYS A 365 15.06 27.92 -32.42
N LYS A 366 14.00 27.61 -31.65
CA LYS A 366 13.96 26.51 -30.65
C LYS A 366 13.11 25.37 -31.24
N CYS A 367 13.76 24.33 -31.75
CA CYS A 367 13.14 23.08 -32.20
C CYS A 367 13.04 22.09 -31.02
N GLN A 368 11.96 21.33 -30.93
CA GLN A 368 11.72 20.37 -29.85
C GLN A 368 11.16 19.05 -30.40
N TYR A 369 11.76 17.93 -30.03
CA TYR A 369 11.29 16.59 -30.40
C TYR A 369 11.04 15.76 -29.13
N PRO A 370 9.79 15.36 -28.83
CA PRO A 370 9.47 14.51 -27.69
C PRO A 370 9.91 13.06 -27.96
N LEU A 371 10.68 12.47 -27.06
CA LEU A 371 11.02 11.04 -27.11
C LEU A 371 9.84 10.23 -26.57
N SER A 372 8.85 9.94 -27.42
CA SER A 372 7.65 9.18 -27.04
C SER A 372 7.96 7.75 -26.60
N ASN A 373 7.45 7.35 -25.43
CA ASN A 373 7.58 6.01 -24.82
C ASN A 373 9.00 5.40 -24.93
N PRO A 374 10.03 6.04 -24.33
CA PRO A 374 11.41 5.65 -24.56
C PRO A 374 11.77 4.38 -23.78
N THR A 375 12.48 3.47 -24.45
CA THR A 375 12.97 2.21 -23.86
C THR A 375 14.49 2.25 -23.70
N LYS A 376 15.10 1.22 -23.09
CA LYS A 376 16.57 1.06 -23.06
C LYS A 376 17.24 1.06 -24.45
N LEU A 377 16.52 0.72 -25.52
CA LEU A 377 17.02 0.83 -26.91
C LEU A 377 17.10 2.28 -27.41
N SER A 378 16.58 3.23 -26.62
CA SER A 378 16.75 4.67 -26.79
C SER A 378 17.97 5.24 -26.07
N ASN A 379 18.77 4.41 -25.37
CA ASN A 379 20.03 4.86 -24.77
C ASN A 379 21.06 5.20 -25.86
N GLY A 380 21.84 6.26 -25.66
CA GLY A 380 22.89 6.64 -26.60
C GLY A 380 23.25 8.12 -26.54
N ASN A 381 24.10 8.54 -27.48
CA ASN A 381 24.55 9.93 -27.58
C ASN A 381 23.64 10.68 -28.55
N TYR A 382 22.94 11.70 -28.06
CA TYR A 382 22.04 12.53 -28.84
C TYR A 382 22.69 13.87 -29.16
N PHE A 383 22.42 14.38 -30.35
CA PHE A 383 22.79 15.72 -30.80
C PHE A 383 21.79 16.21 -31.84
N CYS A 384 21.82 17.49 -32.18
CA CYS A 384 21.10 18.03 -33.31
C CYS A 384 22.06 18.67 -34.32
N GLY A 385 21.59 18.86 -35.54
CA GLY A 385 22.22 19.77 -36.49
C GLY A 385 21.18 20.44 -37.36
N TYR A 386 21.36 21.73 -37.63
CA TYR A 386 20.49 22.47 -38.54
C TYR A 386 21.16 22.65 -39.90
N PHE A 387 20.32 22.76 -40.92
CA PHE A 387 20.68 22.89 -42.32
C PHE A 387 20.08 24.21 -42.82
N MET A 388 20.89 25.02 -43.49
CA MET A 388 20.52 26.36 -43.96
C MET A 388 20.98 26.60 -45.39
N LEU A 389 20.29 27.48 -46.10
CA LEU A 389 20.64 27.88 -47.46
C LEU A 389 21.26 29.28 -47.45
N ILE A 390 22.53 29.39 -47.85
CA ILE A 390 23.21 30.67 -48.07
C ILE A 390 23.43 30.82 -49.57
N GLN A 391 22.76 31.79 -50.20
CA GLN A 391 22.90 32.11 -51.64
C GLN A 391 22.85 30.88 -52.57
N GLY A 392 22.03 29.88 -52.25
CA GLY A 392 21.87 28.63 -53.02
C GLY A 392 22.76 27.45 -52.60
N ARG A 393 23.72 27.64 -51.69
CA ARG A 393 24.52 26.54 -51.09
C ARG A 393 23.89 26.08 -49.78
N GLU A 394 23.72 24.76 -49.62
CA GLU A 394 23.31 24.17 -48.33
C GLU A 394 24.54 24.02 -47.41
N LEU A 395 24.44 24.56 -46.20
CA LEU A 395 25.44 24.42 -45.13
C LEU A 395 24.77 23.84 -43.86
N SER A 396 25.58 23.30 -42.94
CA SER A 396 25.07 22.72 -41.69
C SER A 396 26.03 22.87 -40.52
N ALA A 397 25.49 23.09 -39.31
CA ALA A 397 26.24 23.03 -38.04
C ALA A 397 25.56 22.07 -37.05
N TYR A 398 26.36 21.42 -36.21
CA TYR A 398 25.95 20.36 -35.29
C TYR A 398 26.30 20.72 -33.83
N SER A 399 25.44 20.34 -32.90
CA SER A 399 25.65 20.54 -31.46
C SER A 399 26.70 19.57 -30.91
N GLN A 400 27.18 19.85 -29.70
CA GLN A 400 27.82 18.81 -28.88
C GLN A 400 26.83 17.68 -28.58
N SER A 401 27.35 16.48 -28.28
CA SER A 401 26.53 15.30 -28.00
C SER A 401 26.30 15.07 -26.50
N VAL A 402 25.05 14.91 -26.10
CA VAL A 402 24.64 14.58 -24.72
C VAL A 402 24.26 13.10 -24.64
N GLN A 403 24.82 12.37 -23.68
CA GLN A 403 24.45 10.97 -23.43
C GLN A 403 23.12 10.90 -22.66
N ILE A 404 22.10 10.26 -23.24
CA ILE A 404 20.83 10.00 -22.57
C ILE A 404 20.76 8.53 -22.17
N THR A 405 20.38 8.27 -20.91
CA THR A 405 20.26 6.93 -20.33
C THR A 405 18.88 6.71 -19.75
N PHE A 406 18.14 5.74 -20.30
CA PHE A 406 16.91 5.18 -19.75
C PHE A 406 17.23 3.90 -18.96
N ILE A 407 16.61 3.74 -17.79
CA ILE A 407 16.68 2.54 -16.93
C ILE A 407 15.29 1.93 -16.76
N ASP A 408 15.23 0.65 -16.34
CA ASP A 408 13.92 0.04 -16.05
C ASP A 408 13.26 0.74 -14.86
N ILE A 409 11.92 0.80 -14.87
CA ILE A 409 11.12 1.19 -13.71
C ILE A 409 11.49 0.28 -12.51
N PRO A 410 11.85 0.81 -11.33
CA PRO A 410 12.26 -0.03 -10.21
C PRO A 410 11.13 -0.94 -9.74
N LYS A 411 11.41 -2.26 -9.69
CA LYS A 411 10.44 -3.29 -9.33
C LYS A 411 9.84 -3.02 -7.94
N THR A 412 8.52 -3.13 -7.84
CA THR A 412 7.75 -2.94 -6.59
C THR A 412 8.33 -3.80 -5.45
N PRO A 413 8.54 -3.24 -4.24
CA PRO A 413 8.87 -4.03 -3.07
C PRO A 413 7.64 -4.84 -2.61
N SER A 414 7.87 -5.96 -1.91
CA SER A 414 6.80 -6.72 -1.28
C SER A 414 6.67 -6.32 0.19
N ILE A 415 5.49 -5.82 0.56
CA ILE A 415 5.10 -5.64 1.97
C ILE A 415 4.48 -6.94 2.51
N THR A 416 4.78 -7.27 3.75
CA THR A 416 4.27 -8.46 4.45
C THR A 416 4.00 -8.14 5.91
N VAL A 417 3.02 -8.81 6.53
CA VAL A 417 2.65 -8.58 7.94
C VAL A 417 2.71 -9.89 8.71
N THR A 418 3.30 -9.87 9.89
CA THR A 418 3.54 -11.04 10.74
C THR A 418 3.11 -10.76 12.20
N PRO A 419 2.30 -11.62 12.84
CA PRO A 419 1.56 -12.75 12.26
C PRO A 419 0.54 -12.26 11.22
N MET A 420 0.26 -13.05 10.17
CA MET A 420 -0.74 -12.67 9.17
C MET A 420 -2.14 -13.09 9.65
N LEU A 421 -2.94 -12.11 10.10
CA LEU A 421 -4.31 -12.31 10.59
C LEU A 421 -5.30 -11.49 9.74
N PRO A 422 -6.56 -11.95 9.56
CA PRO A 422 -7.60 -11.18 8.85
C PRO A 422 -8.11 -9.99 9.68
N VAL A 423 -7.96 -10.06 11.01
CA VAL A 423 -8.30 -8.99 11.96
C VAL A 423 -7.37 -9.06 13.17
N TYR A 424 -6.92 -7.89 13.63
CA TYR A 424 -6.11 -7.71 14.83
C TYR A 424 -6.95 -7.03 15.92
N LEU A 425 -6.58 -7.25 17.18
CA LEU A 425 -7.26 -6.68 18.34
C LEU A 425 -6.44 -5.54 18.94
N VAL A 426 -7.14 -4.54 19.47
CA VAL A 426 -6.51 -3.47 20.28
C VAL A 426 -5.69 -4.10 21.41
N GLY A 427 -4.41 -3.73 21.47
CA GLY A 427 -3.44 -4.30 22.41
C GLY A 427 -2.51 -5.37 21.85
N GLU A 428 -2.81 -5.98 20.70
CA GLU A 428 -1.91 -6.95 20.05
C GLU A 428 -0.69 -6.28 19.41
N SER A 429 0.32 -7.07 19.05
CA SER A 429 1.49 -6.62 18.31
C SER A 429 1.55 -7.24 16.92
N LEU A 430 2.13 -6.50 15.98
CA LEU A 430 2.48 -7.01 14.65
C LEU A 430 3.78 -6.39 14.14
N ASN A 431 4.41 -7.08 13.20
CA ASN A 431 5.59 -6.63 12.50
C ASN A 431 5.31 -6.55 10.99
N ILE A 432 5.55 -5.39 10.41
CA ILE A 432 5.39 -5.08 8.99
C ILE A 432 6.77 -5.11 8.35
N THR A 433 7.03 -6.12 7.51
CA THR A 433 8.31 -6.32 6.83
C THR A 433 8.21 -5.88 5.37
N CYS A 434 9.04 -4.90 5.01
CA CYS A 434 9.23 -4.44 3.63
C CYS A 434 10.47 -5.13 3.04
N SER A 435 10.27 -5.93 2.00
CA SER A 435 11.33 -6.69 1.33
C SER A 435 11.53 -6.19 -0.10
N LEU A 436 12.77 -5.82 -0.43
CA LEU A 436 13.16 -5.26 -1.71
C LEU A 436 13.66 -6.34 -2.69
N PRO A 437 13.60 -6.08 -4.01
CA PRO A 437 14.23 -6.92 -5.02
C PRO A 437 15.74 -7.15 -4.75
N LYS A 438 16.23 -8.36 -5.03
CA LYS A 438 17.66 -8.71 -4.90
C LYS A 438 18.52 -7.80 -5.81
N LYS A 439 19.69 -7.39 -5.30
CA LYS A 439 20.68 -6.47 -5.91
C LYS A 439 20.33 -4.95 -5.90
N SER A 440 19.44 -4.50 -5.01
CA SER A 440 19.15 -3.05 -4.82
C SER A 440 20.04 -2.38 -3.77
N THR A 441 20.89 -1.43 -4.17
CA THR A 441 21.54 -0.47 -3.26
C THR A 441 20.57 0.65 -2.88
N VAL A 442 19.81 0.41 -1.81
CA VAL A 442 18.76 1.31 -1.31
C VAL A 442 19.35 2.43 -0.45
N ILE A 443 18.90 3.68 -0.67
CA ILE A 443 19.32 4.86 0.09
C ILE A 443 18.30 5.31 1.15
N SER A 444 17.03 4.91 1.00
CA SER A 444 15.99 5.17 2.00
C SER A 444 14.84 4.18 1.86
N ILE A 445 14.16 3.91 2.96
CA ILE A 445 12.89 3.19 3.04
C ILE A 445 11.98 3.99 3.97
N GLN A 446 10.70 4.10 3.65
CA GLN A 446 9.68 4.71 4.50
C GLN A 446 8.41 3.85 4.46
N TYR A 447 7.70 3.80 5.59
CA TYR A 447 6.42 3.12 5.76
C TYR A 447 5.32 4.15 5.92
N PHE A 448 4.17 3.87 5.33
CA PHE A 448 3.02 4.76 5.32
C PHE A 448 1.75 4.01 5.73
N ILE A 449 0.83 4.71 6.41
CA ILE A 449 -0.58 4.32 6.56
C ILE A 449 -1.43 5.37 5.83
N ASP A 450 -2.29 4.96 4.92
CA ASP A 450 -3.19 5.86 4.17
C ASP A 450 -2.45 7.10 3.60
N ASN A 451 -1.29 6.86 2.99
CA ASN A 451 -0.33 7.83 2.44
C ASN A 451 0.38 8.78 3.45
N HIS A 452 0.21 8.62 4.75
CA HIS A 452 0.90 9.37 5.80
C HIS A 452 2.14 8.60 6.31
N GLU A 453 3.31 9.24 6.38
CA GLU A 453 4.53 8.60 6.86
C GLU A 453 4.45 8.28 8.36
N ILE A 454 4.70 7.02 8.72
CA ILE A 454 4.67 6.53 10.12
C ILE A 454 6.03 6.06 10.63
N TYR A 455 6.94 5.62 9.75
CA TYR A 455 8.25 5.13 10.17
C TYR A 455 9.31 5.21 9.07
N LYS A 456 10.51 5.64 9.49
CA LYS A 456 11.72 5.69 8.69
C LYS A 456 12.87 4.98 9.42
N PRO A 457 13.31 3.79 9.00
CA PRO A 457 14.51 3.16 9.56
C PRO A 457 15.75 4.03 9.34
N LYS A 458 16.59 4.17 10.37
CA LYS A 458 17.87 4.92 10.30
C LYS A 458 18.86 4.32 9.29
N GLU A 459 18.84 3.00 9.13
CA GLU A 459 19.66 2.27 8.17
C GLU A 459 18.76 1.60 7.12
N PRO A 460 18.85 1.95 5.83
CA PRO A 460 18.11 1.27 4.77
C PRO A 460 18.71 -0.12 4.52
N LYS A 461 17.89 -1.17 4.65
CA LYS A 461 18.27 -2.57 4.44
C LYS A 461 17.34 -3.21 3.43
N THR A 462 17.85 -4.12 2.60
CA THR A 462 17.06 -4.82 1.56
C THR A 462 15.88 -5.63 2.11
N MET A 463 15.92 -5.95 3.40
CA MET A 463 14.77 -6.36 4.18
C MET A 463 14.72 -5.47 5.43
N SER A 464 13.63 -4.74 5.59
CA SER A 464 13.36 -3.84 6.71
C SER A 464 12.12 -4.32 7.45
N SER A 465 11.99 -3.95 8.73
CA SER A 465 10.86 -4.36 9.58
C SER A 465 10.45 -3.21 10.50
N TYR A 466 9.15 -3.00 10.64
CA TYR A 466 8.52 -2.03 11.54
C TYR A 466 7.56 -2.75 12.49
N VAL A 467 7.88 -2.75 13.78
CA VAL A 467 7.09 -3.40 14.83
C VAL A 467 6.14 -2.38 15.46
N ILE A 468 4.84 -2.66 15.43
CA ILE A 468 3.86 -1.99 16.28
C ILE A 468 3.68 -2.89 17.52
N PRO A 469 4.20 -2.49 18.71
CA PRO A 469 4.21 -3.36 19.88
C PRO A 469 2.86 -3.43 20.62
N LYS A 470 1.95 -2.51 20.34
CA LYS A 470 0.60 -2.43 20.91
C LYS A 470 -0.31 -1.64 19.96
N LEU A 471 -1.23 -2.33 19.29
CA LEU A 471 -2.15 -1.73 18.32
C LEU A 471 -3.24 -0.87 18.99
N SER A 472 -3.56 0.27 18.39
CA SER A 472 -4.76 1.08 18.64
C SER A 472 -5.68 1.07 17.41
N LEU A 473 -6.90 1.63 17.54
CA LEU A 473 -7.81 1.82 16.40
C LEU A 473 -7.24 2.78 15.34
N GLU A 474 -6.27 3.63 15.70
CA GLU A 474 -5.55 4.53 14.78
C GLU A 474 -4.54 3.78 13.89
N ASN A 475 -4.28 2.49 14.17
CA ASN A 475 -3.46 1.61 13.34
C ASN A 475 -4.30 0.78 12.34
N LYS A 476 -5.58 1.13 12.16
CA LYS A 476 -6.43 0.63 11.08
C LYS A 476 -6.21 1.49 9.83
N GLY A 477 -5.83 0.87 8.72
CA GLY A 477 -5.59 1.61 7.47
C GLY A 477 -4.88 0.78 6.38
N SER A 478 -4.66 1.40 5.23
CA SER A 478 -3.92 0.82 4.10
C SER A 478 -2.41 1.09 4.25
N TYR A 479 -1.66 0.06 4.64
CA TYR A 479 -0.22 0.15 4.80
C TYR A 479 0.52 -0.04 3.48
N THR A 480 1.53 0.80 3.22
CA THR A 480 2.47 0.64 2.11
C THR A 480 3.90 0.87 2.59
N CYS A 481 4.88 0.35 1.84
CA CYS A 481 6.27 0.79 1.98
C CYS A 481 6.82 1.30 0.64
N GLN A 482 7.61 2.37 0.71
CA GLN A 482 8.32 2.96 -0.41
C GLN A 482 9.82 2.83 -0.17
N TYR A 483 10.59 2.61 -1.24
CA TYR A 483 12.05 2.66 -1.17
C TYR A 483 12.62 3.55 -2.28
N TRP A 484 13.80 4.12 -2.04
CA TRP A 484 14.52 5.01 -2.97
C TRP A 484 15.86 4.40 -3.39
N LEU A 485 16.16 4.54 -4.67
CA LEU A 485 17.45 4.27 -5.28
C LEU A 485 18.08 5.58 -5.75
N ASN A 486 19.41 5.65 -5.70
CA ASN A 486 20.18 6.74 -6.31
C ASN A 486 20.73 6.27 -7.66
N TYR A 487 20.33 6.92 -8.74
CA TYR A 487 20.87 6.74 -10.08
C TYR A 487 21.54 8.04 -10.54
N SER A 488 22.86 8.09 -10.45
CA SER A 488 23.70 9.24 -10.88
C SER A 488 23.25 10.59 -10.30
N GLY A 489 22.79 10.61 -9.04
CA GLY A 489 22.29 11.81 -8.35
C GLY A 489 20.77 11.97 -8.39
N ARG A 490 20.05 11.28 -9.30
CA ARG A 490 18.59 11.28 -9.29
C ARG A 490 18.06 10.22 -8.32
N HIS A 491 17.19 10.65 -7.41
CA HIS A 491 16.44 9.74 -6.55
C HIS A 491 15.21 9.22 -7.29
N ILE A 492 15.09 7.90 -7.43
CA ILE A 492 13.96 7.22 -8.09
C ILE A 492 13.42 6.18 -7.11
N SER A 493 12.11 6.16 -6.90
CA SER A 493 11.46 5.31 -5.90
C SER A 493 10.43 4.35 -6.50
N SER A 494 10.00 3.39 -5.68
CA SER A 494 8.93 2.45 -5.99
C SER A 494 8.19 2.05 -4.72
N HIS A 495 6.87 1.86 -4.83
CA HIS A 495 5.95 1.58 -3.72
C HIS A 495 5.46 0.14 -3.78
N SER A 496 5.20 -0.47 -2.61
CA SER A 496 4.49 -1.74 -2.54
C SER A 496 3.04 -1.58 -3.00
N SER A 497 2.41 -2.70 -3.37
CA SER A 497 0.95 -2.78 -3.27
C SER A 497 0.49 -2.47 -1.83
N PRO A 498 -0.70 -1.90 -1.64
CA PRO A 498 -1.26 -1.70 -0.31
C PRO A 498 -1.59 -3.02 0.39
N PHE A 499 -1.44 -3.05 1.71
CA PHE A 499 -1.90 -4.11 2.59
C PHE A 499 -2.83 -3.51 3.65
N LEU A 500 -4.10 -3.92 3.65
CA LEU A 500 -5.11 -3.42 4.57
C LEU A 500 -4.95 -4.09 5.95
N ILE A 501 -4.68 -3.30 6.99
CA ILE A 501 -4.69 -3.77 8.38
C ILE A 501 -6.00 -3.33 9.04
N THR A 502 -6.78 -4.29 9.53
CA THR A 502 -8.01 -4.04 10.28
C THR A 502 -7.76 -4.28 11.77
N VAL A 503 -7.90 -3.23 12.58
CA VAL A 503 -7.87 -3.31 14.04
C VAL A 503 -9.28 -3.12 14.60
N GLU A 504 -9.63 -3.93 15.58
CA GLU A 504 -10.96 -4.04 16.20
C GLU A 504 -10.85 -4.16 17.72
N GLU A 505 -11.93 -3.86 18.45
CA GLU A 505 -11.98 -4.15 19.89
C GLU A 505 -12.28 -5.63 20.18
N THR A 506 -11.84 -6.08 21.36
CA THR A 506 -12.22 -7.38 21.93
C THR A 506 -13.74 -7.46 22.14
N PRO A 507 -14.42 -8.56 21.77
CA PRO A 507 -15.87 -8.71 21.97
C PRO A 507 -16.30 -8.43 23.42
N TYR A 508 -17.42 -7.72 23.57
CA TYR A 508 -17.98 -7.34 24.87
C TYR A 508 -18.30 -8.58 25.73
N PRO A 509 -18.12 -8.53 27.06
CA PRO A 509 -18.36 -9.67 27.93
C PRO A 509 -19.84 -10.08 27.92
N PRO A 510 -20.15 -11.38 28.12
CA PRO A 510 -21.52 -11.85 28.33
C PRO A 510 -22.04 -11.46 29.71
N SER A 511 -23.37 -11.44 29.89
CA SER A 511 -23.96 -11.49 31.24
C SER A 511 -23.86 -12.92 31.79
N ILE A 512 -23.82 -13.04 33.12
CA ILE A 512 -23.99 -14.31 33.83
C ILE A 512 -25.06 -14.15 34.90
N ASP A 513 -25.98 -15.10 34.93
CA ASP A 513 -27.15 -15.12 35.80
C ASP A 513 -27.32 -16.52 36.39
N LEU A 514 -27.89 -16.61 37.59
CA LEU A 514 -28.27 -17.88 38.21
C LEU A 514 -29.79 -18.06 38.15
N SER A 515 -30.25 -19.30 38.01
CA SER A 515 -31.68 -19.63 38.03
C SER A 515 -31.92 -20.92 38.82
N PRO A 516 -32.65 -20.87 39.95
CA PRO A 516 -33.18 -19.67 40.62
C PRO A 516 -32.06 -18.76 41.16
N VAL A 517 -32.35 -17.48 41.40
CA VAL A 517 -31.43 -16.57 42.12
C VAL A 517 -31.68 -16.70 43.62
N LEU A 518 -30.76 -17.35 44.34
CA LEU A 518 -30.80 -17.49 45.80
C LEU A 518 -29.47 -17.03 46.42
N PRO A 519 -29.47 -16.47 47.65
CA PRO A 519 -28.25 -16.03 48.33
C PRO A 519 -27.41 -17.21 48.87
N VAL A 520 -28.04 -18.37 49.07
CA VAL A 520 -27.42 -19.63 49.47
C VAL A 520 -28.28 -20.81 49.00
N TYR A 521 -27.62 -21.90 48.61
CA TYR A 521 -28.23 -23.13 48.13
C TYR A 521 -28.00 -24.26 49.13
N THR A 522 -28.88 -25.27 49.15
CA THR A 522 -28.68 -26.47 49.98
C THR A 522 -28.14 -27.64 49.19
N SER A 523 -27.44 -28.54 49.88
CA SER A 523 -26.95 -29.81 49.33
C SER A 523 -28.11 -30.61 48.74
N GLY A 524 -28.01 -31.00 47.46
CA GLY A 524 -29.06 -31.66 46.68
C GLY A 524 -29.91 -30.74 45.79
N GLU A 525 -29.82 -29.42 45.90
CA GLU A 525 -30.57 -28.50 45.02
C GLU A 525 -30.02 -28.45 43.59
N SER A 526 -30.90 -28.23 42.61
CA SER A 526 -30.53 -27.98 41.22
C SER A 526 -30.42 -26.48 40.91
N ILE A 527 -29.42 -26.08 40.13
CA ILE A 527 -29.22 -24.69 39.68
C ILE A 527 -28.80 -24.63 38.21
N SER A 528 -29.33 -23.66 37.46
CA SER A 528 -28.87 -23.33 36.11
C SER A 528 -27.99 -22.08 36.14
N ILE A 529 -26.75 -22.20 35.65
CA ILE A 529 -25.84 -21.09 35.38
C ILE A 529 -26.07 -20.63 33.94
N LYS A 530 -26.75 -19.50 33.75
CA LYS A 530 -27.05 -18.94 32.44
C LYS A 530 -25.99 -17.92 32.04
N CYS A 531 -25.48 -18.01 30.82
CA CYS A 531 -24.48 -17.10 30.26
C CYS A 531 -25.00 -16.53 28.95
N VAL A 532 -25.21 -15.22 28.85
CA VAL A 532 -25.83 -14.61 27.66
C VAL A 532 -24.84 -13.70 26.93
N PRO A 533 -24.30 -14.13 25.78
CA PRO A 533 -23.56 -13.26 24.88
C PRO A 533 -24.42 -12.08 24.37
N PRO A 534 -23.82 -10.91 24.10
CA PRO A 534 -24.54 -9.81 23.47
C PRO A 534 -25.09 -10.18 22.08
N ASN A 535 -26.17 -9.52 21.67
CA ASN A 535 -26.76 -9.72 20.34
C ASN A 535 -25.78 -9.32 19.22
N GLY A 536 -25.82 -10.05 18.09
CA GLY A 536 -25.08 -9.72 16.88
C GLY A 536 -23.69 -10.35 16.73
N PHE A 537 -23.37 -11.39 17.52
CA PHE A 537 -22.11 -12.14 17.41
C PHE A 537 -22.35 -13.60 16.99
N ASP A 538 -21.59 -14.08 16.02
CA ASP A 538 -21.56 -15.50 15.62
C ASP A 538 -20.78 -16.33 16.67
N VAL A 539 -21.48 -16.74 17.73
CA VAL A 539 -20.93 -17.51 18.85
C VAL A 539 -20.68 -18.96 18.43
N LEU A 540 -19.43 -19.40 18.58
CA LEU A 540 -18.99 -20.78 18.31
C LEU A 540 -19.15 -21.71 19.51
N HIS A 541 -19.12 -21.17 20.73
CA HIS A 541 -19.41 -21.83 22.00
C HIS A 541 -19.22 -20.84 23.16
N ILE A 542 -19.81 -21.18 24.30
CA ILE A 542 -19.62 -20.56 25.60
C ILE A 542 -18.66 -21.44 26.42
N GLN A 543 -17.78 -20.82 27.20
CA GLN A 543 -16.93 -21.43 28.21
C GLN A 543 -17.39 -20.97 29.60
N TYR A 544 -17.51 -21.91 30.52
CA TYR A 544 -17.84 -21.68 31.91
C TYR A 544 -16.60 -21.91 32.77
N PHE A 545 -16.29 -20.92 33.61
CA PHE A 545 -15.14 -20.89 34.50
C PHE A 545 -15.60 -20.95 35.95
N LYS A 546 -14.91 -21.75 36.76
CA LYS A 546 -15.06 -21.83 38.21
C LYS A 546 -13.69 -21.58 38.83
N ASP A 547 -13.61 -20.62 39.74
CA ASP A 547 -12.38 -20.20 40.40
C ASP A 547 -11.26 -19.94 39.34
N ASP A 548 -11.65 -19.11 38.35
CA ASP A 548 -10.96 -18.76 37.10
C ASP A 548 -10.61 -19.88 36.10
N LYS A 549 -10.72 -21.17 36.48
CA LYS A 549 -10.43 -22.33 35.64
C LYS A 549 -11.64 -22.77 34.80
N GLU A 550 -11.45 -23.08 33.51
CA GLU A 550 -12.50 -23.68 32.67
C GLU A 550 -12.90 -25.06 33.22
N PHE A 551 -14.20 -25.31 33.37
CA PHE A 551 -14.73 -26.61 33.79
C PHE A 551 -15.79 -27.17 32.82
N HIS A 552 -16.45 -26.32 32.03
CA HIS A 552 -17.45 -26.74 31.06
C HIS A 552 -17.48 -25.82 29.84
N LYS A 553 -17.89 -26.36 28.69
CA LYS A 553 -17.97 -25.67 27.40
C LYS A 553 -19.07 -26.28 26.54
N SER A 554 -19.96 -25.44 26.00
CA SER A 554 -21.14 -25.87 25.23
C SER A 554 -21.54 -24.82 24.19
N LEU A 555 -22.40 -25.22 23.25
CA LEU A 555 -23.18 -24.29 22.42
C LEU A 555 -24.38 -23.70 23.19
N GLU A 556 -24.84 -24.38 24.23
CA GLU A 556 -25.98 -23.96 25.04
C GLU A 556 -25.60 -22.81 25.98
N ASN A 557 -26.55 -21.88 26.17
CA ASN A 557 -26.38 -20.70 27.02
C ASN A 557 -26.75 -20.93 28.49
N SER A 558 -26.96 -22.19 28.89
CA SER A 558 -27.26 -22.62 30.26
C SER A 558 -26.50 -23.90 30.59
N TYR A 559 -25.78 -23.92 31.71
CA TYR A 559 -25.23 -25.12 32.30
C TYR A 559 -26.02 -25.48 33.57
N VAL A 560 -26.59 -26.70 33.63
CA VAL A 560 -27.40 -27.14 34.77
C VAL A 560 -26.59 -28.07 35.67
N ILE A 561 -26.44 -27.68 36.93
CA ILE A 561 -26.02 -28.56 38.02
C ILE A 561 -27.31 -29.20 38.57
N SER A 562 -27.44 -30.53 38.47
CA SER A 562 -28.66 -31.24 38.86
C SER A 562 -28.78 -31.51 40.36
N SER A 563 -27.65 -31.52 41.09
CA SER A 563 -27.58 -31.73 42.53
C SER A 563 -26.30 -31.08 43.06
N LEU A 564 -26.44 -29.96 43.76
CA LEU A 564 -25.33 -29.22 44.37
C LEU A 564 -24.71 -29.98 45.54
N SER A 565 -23.39 -29.84 45.69
CA SER A 565 -22.63 -30.27 46.87
C SER A 565 -21.61 -29.21 47.25
N HIS A 566 -20.84 -29.46 48.32
CA HIS A 566 -19.70 -28.61 48.69
C HIS A 566 -18.63 -28.50 47.58
N ALA A 567 -18.55 -29.42 46.62
CA ALA A 567 -17.60 -29.35 45.50
C ALA A 567 -17.94 -28.22 44.50
N GLU A 568 -19.21 -27.83 44.40
CA GLU A 568 -19.70 -26.76 43.52
C GLU A 568 -19.57 -25.38 44.16
N ARG A 569 -19.20 -25.27 45.44
CA ARG A 569 -18.93 -23.96 46.06
C ARG A 569 -17.74 -23.28 45.38
N GLY A 570 -17.92 -22.02 44.93
CA GLY A 570 -16.84 -21.23 44.31
C GLY A 570 -17.35 -20.03 43.51
N THR A 571 -16.44 -19.40 42.79
CA THR A 571 -16.68 -18.17 42.01
C THR A 571 -16.83 -18.49 40.54
N TYR A 572 -18.00 -18.23 39.96
CA TYR A 572 -18.33 -18.57 38.58
C TYR A 572 -18.29 -17.34 37.67
N SER A 573 -17.77 -17.52 36.46
CA SER A 573 -17.84 -16.55 35.36
C SER A 573 -17.94 -17.31 34.03
N CYS A 574 -18.28 -16.62 32.95
CA CYS A 574 -18.33 -17.22 31.62
C CYS A 574 -17.73 -16.30 30.56
N GLY A 575 -17.34 -16.88 29.43
CA GLY A 575 -16.93 -16.16 28.22
C GLY A 575 -17.45 -16.88 26.99
N TYR A 576 -17.39 -16.26 25.82
CA TYR A 576 -17.73 -16.92 24.57
C TYR A 576 -16.61 -16.77 23.54
N MET A 577 -16.47 -17.78 22.68
CA MET A 577 -15.71 -17.66 21.46
C MET A 577 -16.65 -17.24 20.33
N SER A 578 -16.24 -16.26 19.54
CA SER A 578 -16.92 -15.84 18.31
C SER A 578 -16.02 -16.04 17.10
N ASN A 579 -16.61 -16.21 15.92
CA ASN A 579 -15.88 -16.12 14.65
C ASN A 579 -16.05 -14.70 14.08
N ARG A 580 -14.98 -13.89 14.10
CA ARG A 580 -15.02 -12.52 13.57
C ARG A 580 -14.04 -12.40 12.41
N TYR A 581 -14.57 -12.12 11.21
CA TYR A 581 -13.80 -12.03 9.97
C TYR A 581 -12.91 -13.27 9.66
N GLY A 582 -13.37 -14.47 10.05
CA GLY A 582 -12.62 -15.73 9.86
C GLY A 582 -11.59 -16.03 10.95
N ARG A 583 -11.48 -15.19 12.00
CA ARG A 583 -10.65 -15.42 13.18
C ARG A 583 -11.50 -15.84 14.37
N GLN A 584 -11.08 -16.89 15.08
CA GLN A 584 -11.63 -17.25 16.38
C GLN A 584 -11.14 -16.26 17.45
N ILE A 585 -12.07 -15.61 18.15
CA ILE A 585 -11.79 -14.57 19.15
C ILE A 585 -12.62 -14.81 20.40
N PHE A 586 -11.95 -14.86 21.56
CA PHE A 586 -12.60 -14.90 22.87
C PHE A 586 -13.10 -13.51 23.29
N SER A 587 -14.27 -13.47 23.91
CA SER A 587 -14.75 -12.31 24.64
C SER A 587 -13.92 -12.04 25.89
N LYS A 588 -14.12 -10.88 26.51
CA LYS A 588 -13.81 -10.72 27.95
C LYS A 588 -14.71 -11.68 28.76
N LYS A 589 -14.24 -12.14 29.93
CA LYS A 589 -15.10 -12.87 30.89
C LYS A 589 -16.22 -11.95 31.40
N SER A 590 -17.35 -12.54 31.77
CA SER A 590 -18.45 -11.88 32.49
C SER A 590 -17.97 -11.29 33.82
N GLN A 591 -18.84 -10.52 34.48
CA GLN A 591 -18.75 -10.35 35.93
C GLN A 591 -18.75 -11.72 36.64
N SER A 592 -18.19 -11.80 37.85
CA SER A 592 -18.17 -13.03 38.64
C SER A 592 -19.36 -13.12 39.59
N ILE A 593 -19.92 -14.32 39.77
CA ILE A 593 -21.00 -14.61 40.71
C ILE A 593 -20.66 -15.85 41.56
N SER A 594 -20.86 -15.78 42.87
CA SER A 594 -20.43 -16.83 43.80
C SER A 594 -21.56 -17.77 44.17
N ILE A 595 -21.35 -19.08 44.00
CA ILE A 595 -22.27 -20.11 44.49
C ILE A 595 -21.78 -20.57 45.87
N THR A 596 -22.66 -20.45 46.87
CA THR A 596 -22.44 -20.99 48.22
C THR A 596 -23.46 -22.08 48.50
N VAL A 597 -22.97 -23.26 48.86
CA VAL A 597 -23.76 -24.43 49.24
C VAL A 597 -23.57 -24.68 50.74
N VAL A 598 -24.65 -25.04 51.43
CA VAL A 598 -24.67 -25.48 52.84
C VAL A 598 -25.44 -26.80 52.97
N ASP A 599 -25.24 -27.53 54.06
CA ASP A 599 -26.04 -28.73 54.35
C ASP A 599 -27.46 -28.38 54.81
N ILE A 600 -28.39 -29.33 54.66
CA ILE A 600 -29.73 -29.24 55.23
C ILE A 600 -29.63 -29.35 56.76
N PRO A 601 -30.35 -28.52 57.55
CA PRO A 601 -30.30 -28.60 59.01
C PRO A 601 -30.71 -29.98 59.53
N GLN A 602 -29.99 -30.44 60.56
CA GLN A 602 -30.20 -31.74 61.18
C GLN A 602 -31.65 -31.92 61.68
N ALA A 603 -32.13 -33.16 61.70
CA ALA A 603 -33.48 -33.46 62.20
C ALA A 603 -33.58 -33.13 63.70
N PRO A 604 -34.67 -32.49 64.16
CA PRO A 604 -34.90 -32.27 65.58
C PRO A 604 -35.30 -33.60 66.26
N SER A 605 -35.22 -33.62 67.58
CA SER A 605 -35.78 -34.69 68.41
C SER A 605 -37.18 -34.29 68.91
N ILE A 606 -38.06 -35.27 69.12
CA ILE A 606 -39.37 -35.06 69.75
C ILE A 606 -39.58 -36.09 70.87
N ILE A 607 -40.12 -35.63 72.00
CA ILE A 607 -40.38 -36.45 73.19
C ILE A 607 -41.78 -36.18 73.75
N LEU A 608 -42.31 -37.16 74.48
CA LEU A 608 -43.54 -37.05 75.27
C LEU A 608 -43.18 -36.84 76.73
N ASN A 609 -43.88 -35.95 77.43
CA ASN A 609 -43.73 -35.73 78.86
C ASN A 609 -45.11 -35.58 79.55
N PRO A 610 -45.46 -36.40 80.56
CA PRO A 610 -44.74 -37.61 80.99
C PRO A 610 -44.70 -38.64 79.85
N LYS A 611 -43.63 -39.44 79.77
CA LYS A 611 -43.51 -40.53 78.79
C LYS A 611 -44.12 -41.80 79.37
N GLU A 612 -45.27 -42.19 78.85
CA GLU A 612 -46.00 -43.39 79.27
C GLU A 612 -46.12 -44.38 78.10
N PRO A 613 -46.16 -45.71 78.33
CA PRO A 613 -46.41 -46.70 77.28
C PRO A 613 -47.87 -46.64 76.79
N VAL A 614 -48.77 -46.09 77.61
CA VAL A 614 -50.20 -45.92 77.32
C VAL A 614 -50.80 -44.83 78.21
N TYR A 615 -51.62 -43.97 77.61
CA TYR A 615 -52.34 -42.92 78.31
C TYR A 615 -53.80 -43.33 78.53
N ILE A 616 -54.41 -42.83 79.59
CA ILE A 616 -55.83 -43.00 79.88
C ILE A 616 -56.58 -41.75 79.47
N LYS A 617 -57.78 -41.94 78.94
CA LYS A 617 -58.69 -40.87 78.55
C LYS A 617 -58.90 -39.87 79.71
N GLY A 618 -58.68 -38.59 79.44
CA GLY A 618 -58.68 -37.51 80.43
C GLY A 618 -57.30 -37.05 80.90
N GLU A 619 -56.23 -37.82 80.67
CA GLU A 619 -54.86 -37.40 81.00
C GLU A 619 -54.33 -36.26 80.11
N ASN A 620 -53.20 -35.67 80.49
CA ASN A 620 -52.53 -34.60 79.76
C ASN A 620 -51.10 -35.04 79.39
N VAL A 621 -50.59 -34.62 78.23
CA VAL A 621 -49.21 -34.87 77.78
C VAL A 621 -48.67 -33.70 76.95
N SER A 622 -47.40 -33.34 77.15
CA SER A 622 -46.71 -32.37 76.30
C SER A 622 -45.82 -33.06 75.26
N LEU A 623 -45.94 -32.64 74.00
CA LEU A 623 -45.00 -32.94 72.92
C LEU A 623 -43.90 -31.87 72.94
N THR A 624 -42.70 -32.22 73.38
CA THR A 624 -41.55 -31.31 73.37
C THR A 624 -40.67 -31.62 72.16
N CYS A 625 -40.44 -30.62 71.31
CA CYS A 625 -39.50 -30.67 70.19
C CYS A 625 -38.20 -29.96 70.60
N SER A 626 -37.07 -30.65 70.51
CA SER A 626 -35.76 -30.18 70.93
C SER A 626 -34.74 -30.29 69.80
N LEU A 627 -34.08 -29.18 69.49
CA LEU A 627 -33.21 -28.99 68.34
C LEU A 627 -31.72 -29.09 68.75
N PRO A 628 -30.82 -29.42 67.81
CA PRO A 628 -29.38 -29.29 68.03
C PRO A 628 -28.94 -27.84 68.32
N GLU A 629 -27.78 -27.69 68.96
CA GLU A 629 -27.20 -26.40 69.35
C GLU A 629 -26.85 -25.51 68.14
N ASP A 630 -26.58 -24.22 68.40
CA ASP A 630 -26.19 -23.18 67.43
C ASP A 630 -27.15 -22.93 66.23
N SER A 631 -28.42 -23.30 66.34
CA SER A 631 -29.45 -23.01 65.32
C SER A 631 -30.10 -21.62 65.50
N THR A 632 -30.07 -20.77 64.47
CA THR A 632 -30.87 -19.53 64.37
C THR A 632 -32.30 -19.82 63.91
N VAL A 633 -33.09 -20.40 64.81
CA VAL A 633 -34.46 -20.89 64.57
C VAL A 633 -35.46 -19.74 64.38
N THR A 634 -36.29 -19.81 63.35
CA THR A 634 -37.44 -18.90 63.15
C THR A 634 -38.77 -19.53 63.52
N THR A 635 -38.92 -20.84 63.33
CA THR A 635 -40.20 -21.52 63.48
C THR A 635 -39.98 -23.00 63.82
N ILE A 636 -40.73 -23.55 64.77
CA ILE A 636 -40.90 -24.99 64.98
C ILE A 636 -42.35 -25.35 64.63
N GLN A 637 -42.55 -26.37 63.80
CA GLN A 637 -43.86 -26.88 63.39
C GLN A 637 -44.05 -28.30 63.92
N PHE A 638 -45.20 -28.56 64.54
CA PHE A 638 -45.62 -29.88 65.02
C PHE A 638 -46.69 -30.47 64.11
N PHE A 639 -46.58 -31.77 63.85
CA PHE A 639 -47.49 -32.50 62.98
C PHE A 639 -48.03 -33.76 63.66
N LYS A 640 -49.28 -34.12 63.35
CA LYS A 640 -49.87 -35.44 63.60
C LYS A 640 -50.02 -36.16 62.26
N GLY A 641 -49.27 -37.24 62.05
CA GLY A 641 -49.07 -37.81 60.71
C GLY A 641 -48.41 -36.78 59.80
N ASP A 642 -49.15 -36.24 58.85
CA ASP A 642 -48.76 -35.13 57.97
C ASP A 642 -49.61 -33.86 58.16
N GLN A 643 -50.61 -33.89 59.05
CA GLN A 643 -51.41 -32.71 59.38
C GLN A 643 -50.65 -31.83 60.39
N GLU A 644 -50.48 -30.55 60.09
CA GLU A 644 -49.98 -29.57 61.06
C GLU A 644 -50.99 -29.38 62.21
N ILE A 645 -50.49 -29.32 63.44
CA ILE A 645 -51.30 -29.16 64.66
C ILE A 645 -50.91 -27.95 65.51
N HIS A 646 -49.68 -27.46 65.38
CA HIS A 646 -49.19 -26.30 66.11
C HIS A 646 -47.94 -25.70 65.43
N ILE A 647 -47.89 -24.37 65.37
CA ILE A 647 -46.71 -23.58 64.99
C ILE A 647 -46.24 -22.80 66.21
N SER A 648 -44.92 -22.80 66.42
CA SER A 648 -44.23 -22.00 67.42
C SER A 648 -43.26 -21.05 66.71
N GLU A 649 -43.58 -19.76 66.69
CA GLU A 649 -42.77 -18.71 66.05
C GLU A 649 -41.71 -18.16 67.01
N MET A 650 -40.54 -17.83 66.46
CA MET A 650 -39.33 -17.38 67.18
C MET A 650 -39.04 -18.16 68.49
N PRO A 651 -39.06 -19.52 68.47
CA PRO A 651 -38.82 -20.31 69.67
C PRO A 651 -37.33 -20.29 70.05
N THR A 652 -37.02 -20.77 71.25
CA THR A 652 -35.65 -21.20 71.56
C THR A 652 -35.36 -22.54 70.87
N ILE A 653 -34.20 -23.15 71.15
CA ILE A 653 -33.88 -24.52 70.72
C ILE A 653 -34.84 -25.61 71.25
N MET A 654 -35.83 -25.26 72.10
CA MET A 654 -36.89 -26.16 72.53
C MET A 654 -38.25 -25.47 72.50
N SER A 655 -39.28 -26.17 72.02
CA SER A 655 -40.68 -25.76 72.17
C SER A 655 -41.55 -26.95 72.60
N SER A 656 -42.69 -26.68 73.25
CA SER A 656 -43.58 -27.72 73.78
C SER A 656 -45.05 -27.41 73.48
N TYR A 657 -45.74 -28.37 72.87
CA TYR A 657 -47.18 -28.33 72.61
C TYR A 657 -47.93 -29.23 73.59
N ASN A 658 -48.85 -28.65 74.38
CA ASN A 658 -49.59 -29.36 75.41
C ASN A 658 -50.93 -29.88 74.87
N ILE A 659 -51.11 -31.21 74.89
CA ILE A 659 -52.39 -31.87 74.64
C ILE A 659 -53.03 -32.19 75.98
N SER A 660 -54.17 -31.56 76.28
CA SER A 660 -54.96 -31.83 77.48
C SER A 660 -56.19 -32.68 77.18
N ASN A 661 -56.73 -33.34 78.22
CA ASN A 661 -57.94 -34.17 78.15
C ASN A 661 -57.87 -35.21 77.00
N LEU A 662 -56.89 -36.11 77.07
CA LEU A 662 -56.63 -37.12 76.06
C LEU A 662 -57.87 -37.95 75.71
N SER A 663 -58.02 -38.25 74.42
CA SER A 663 -59.11 -39.04 73.86
C SER A 663 -58.62 -39.78 72.61
N GLN A 664 -59.45 -40.64 72.02
CA GLN A 664 -59.06 -41.38 70.81
C GLN A 664 -58.66 -40.49 69.63
N TRP A 665 -59.18 -39.26 69.56
CA TRP A 665 -58.79 -38.26 68.57
C TRP A 665 -57.33 -37.78 68.72
N HIS A 666 -56.74 -37.95 69.90
CA HIS A 666 -55.33 -37.65 70.18
C HIS A 666 -54.41 -38.89 70.07
N ALA A 667 -54.95 -40.08 69.81
CA ALA A 667 -54.13 -41.25 69.49
C ALA A 667 -53.54 -41.10 68.06
N GLY A 668 -52.28 -41.47 67.88
CA GLY A 668 -51.59 -41.40 66.58
C GLY A 668 -50.10 -41.10 66.67
N SER A 669 -49.48 -40.89 65.50
CA SER A 669 -48.06 -40.61 65.33
C SER A 669 -47.79 -39.10 65.21
N TYR A 670 -46.75 -38.60 65.86
CA TYR A 670 -46.43 -37.18 65.99
C TYR A 670 -44.95 -36.91 65.69
N LYS A 671 -44.67 -35.84 64.93
CA LYS A 671 -43.32 -35.41 64.52
C LYS A 671 -43.20 -33.89 64.56
N CYS A 672 -41.97 -33.36 64.55
CA CYS A 672 -41.73 -31.93 64.37
C CYS A 672 -40.66 -31.64 63.30
N GLN A 673 -40.71 -30.42 62.77
CA GLN A 673 -39.70 -29.82 61.88
C GLN A 673 -39.40 -28.39 62.34
N TYR A 674 -38.31 -27.80 61.84
CA TYR A 674 -37.98 -26.41 62.13
C TYR A 674 -37.37 -25.69 60.93
N TRP A 675 -37.45 -24.37 60.96
CA TRP A 675 -36.83 -23.48 59.98
C TRP A 675 -35.70 -22.69 60.63
N VAL A 676 -34.60 -22.50 59.89
CA VAL A 676 -33.51 -21.58 60.24
C VAL A 676 -33.33 -20.51 59.17
N ILE A 677 -32.85 -19.33 59.55
CA ILE A 677 -32.30 -18.36 58.59
C ILE A 677 -30.81 -18.63 58.41
N THR A 678 -30.40 -18.85 57.15
CA THR A 678 -29.00 -18.87 56.73
C THR A 678 -28.84 -17.88 55.57
N SER A 679 -27.95 -16.90 55.70
CA SER A 679 -27.70 -15.86 54.68
C SER A 679 -28.98 -15.19 54.12
N GLY A 680 -29.99 -14.96 54.97
CA GLY A 680 -31.27 -14.35 54.57
C GLY A 680 -32.28 -15.29 53.92
N ARG A 681 -31.97 -16.59 53.79
CA ARG A 681 -32.89 -17.62 53.29
C ARG A 681 -33.41 -18.49 54.43
N ASN A 682 -34.72 -18.74 54.45
CA ASN A 682 -35.34 -19.76 55.29
C ASN A 682 -35.02 -21.16 54.74
N ILE A 683 -34.46 -22.04 55.58
CA ILE A 683 -34.14 -23.43 55.24
C ILE A 683 -34.87 -24.37 56.22
N LEU A 684 -35.58 -25.35 55.69
CA LEU A 684 -36.35 -26.36 56.43
C LEU A 684 -35.47 -27.55 56.81
N SER A 685 -35.55 -28.01 58.06
CA SER A 685 -34.91 -29.24 58.52
C SER A 685 -35.67 -30.51 58.13
N HIS A 686 -34.98 -31.65 58.16
CA HIS A 686 -35.64 -32.96 58.08
C HIS A 686 -36.56 -33.17 59.30
N ALA A 687 -37.64 -33.95 59.14
CA ALA A 687 -38.56 -34.25 60.23
C ALA A 687 -37.92 -35.14 61.32
N SER A 688 -38.33 -34.91 62.56
CA SER A 688 -37.98 -35.78 63.68
C SER A 688 -38.40 -37.22 63.43
N LEU A 689 -37.69 -38.17 64.01
CA LEU A 689 -38.24 -39.52 64.21
C LEU A 689 -39.55 -39.40 65.02
N PRO A 690 -40.65 -40.05 64.61
CA PRO A 690 -41.94 -39.81 65.22
C PRO A 690 -42.14 -40.55 66.55
N VAL A 691 -42.82 -39.91 67.50
CA VAL A 691 -43.36 -40.53 68.72
C VAL A 691 -44.83 -40.88 68.53
N SER A 692 -45.36 -41.86 69.26
CA SER A 692 -46.76 -42.27 69.14
C SER A 692 -47.49 -42.19 70.48
N ILE A 693 -48.66 -41.55 70.48
CA ILE A 693 -49.60 -41.52 71.62
C ILE A 693 -50.62 -42.63 71.40
N THR A 694 -50.82 -43.48 72.41
CA THR A 694 -51.96 -44.41 72.47
C THR A 694 -52.83 -44.09 73.68
N VAL A 695 -54.14 -44.11 73.48
CA VAL A 695 -55.13 -43.78 74.52
C VAL A 695 -56.07 -44.96 74.69
N GLU A 696 -56.41 -45.29 75.93
CA GLU A 696 -57.39 -46.32 76.30
C GLU A 696 -58.49 -45.70 77.19
N ASP A 697 -59.67 -46.30 77.21
CA ASP A 697 -60.76 -45.94 78.13
C ASP A 697 -60.47 -46.41 79.58
N PRO A 698 -60.95 -45.70 80.62
CA PRO A 698 -60.81 -46.10 82.01
C PRO A 698 -61.63 -47.37 82.32
N SER A 699 -61.09 -48.27 83.14
CA SER A 699 -61.73 -49.55 83.47
C SER A 699 -62.94 -49.42 84.40
N SER A 700 -63.85 -50.40 84.32
CA SER A 700 -65.15 -50.42 85.00
C SER A 700 -65.08 -50.36 86.52
N THR A 701 -66.02 -49.68 87.16
CA THR A 701 -66.21 -49.72 88.62
C THR A 701 -66.56 -51.14 89.09
N PRO A 702 -65.97 -51.62 90.21
CA PRO A 702 -66.38 -52.87 90.83
C PRO A 702 -67.63 -52.69 91.70
N PHE A 703 -68.26 -53.79 92.12
CA PHE A 703 -69.34 -53.81 93.10
C PHE A 703 -68.97 -54.63 94.34
N LEU A 704 -69.36 -54.15 95.51
CA LEU A 704 -69.16 -54.85 96.79
C LEU A 704 -70.46 -55.57 97.19
N ARG A 705 -70.37 -56.84 97.57
CA ARG A 705 -71.52 -57.70 97.93
C ARG A 705 -71.38 -58.25 99.35
N LEU A 706 -72.49 -58.25 100.08
CA LEU A 706 -72.63 -58.90 101.40
C LEU A 706 -73.23 -60.32 101.25
N THR A 707 -72.77 -61.27 102.06
CA THR A 707 -73.31 -62.64 102.15
C THR A 707 -73.28 -63.15 103.60
N PRO A 708 -74.42 -63.46 104.25
CA PRO A 708 -75.79 -63.22 103.77
C PRO A 708 -76.05 -61.71 103.56
N ASN A 709 -76.96 -61.36 102.65
CA ASN A 709 -77.32 -59.96 102.40
C ASN A 709 -78.56 -59.57 103.24
N MET A 710 -78.33 -58.93 104.38
CA MET A 710 -79.38 -58.45 105.29
C MET A 710 -79.16 -56.96 105.63
N GLU A 711 -80.23 -56.26 105.98
CA GLU A 711 -80.15 -54.85 106.39
C GLU A 711 -79.61 -54.68 107.82
N ILE A 712 -79.86 -55.66 108.70
CA ILE A 712 -79.39 -55.70 110.09
C ILE A 712 -78.84 -57.09 110.42
N TYR A 713 -77.65 -57.09 111.04
CA TYR A 713 -76.98 -58.26 111.60
C TYR A 713 -76.96 -58.18 113.13
N VAL A 714 -76.83 -59.33 113.80
CA VAL A 714 -76.74 -59.43 115.26
C VAL A 714 -75.31 -59.75 115.68
N VAL A 715 -74.87 -59.24 116.82
CA VAL A 715 -73.58 -59.61 117.44
C VAL A 715 -73.50 -61.14 117.57
N GLY A 716 -72.40 -61.71 117.09
CA GLY A 716 -72.16 -63.15 117.01
C GLY A 716 -72.14 -63.70 115.58
N GLU A 717 -72.86 -63.10 114.63
CA GLU A 717 -73.12 -63.66 113.30
C GLU A 717 -71.93 -63.61 112.33
N THR A 718 -71.90 -64.53 111.35
CA THR A 718 -70.90 -64.52 110.27
C THR A 718 -71.36 -63.68 109.08
N LEU A 719 -70.47 -62.85 108.52
CA LEU A 719 -70.72 -62.06 107.31
C LEU A 719 -69.47 -62.05 106.40
N VAL A 720 -69.67 -62.32 105.11
CA VAL A 720 -68.64 -62.24 104.07
C VAL A 720 -68.89 -61.03 103.17
N LEU A 721 -67.87 -60.20 103.02
CA LEU A 721 -67.80 -59.15 102.01
C LEU A 721 -67.05 -59.72 100.79
N THR A 722 -67.50 -59.43 99.57
CA THR A 722 -66.81 -59.85 98.34
C THR A 722 -66.89 -58.75 97.28
N CYS A 723 -65.73 -58.33 96.78
CA CYS A 723 -65.61 -57.32 95.73
C CYS A 723 -65.56 -58.02 94.36
N TYR A 724 -66.48 -57.67 93.47
CA TYR A 724 -66.54 -58.21 92.11
C TYR A 724 -66.19 -57.11 91.10
N GLY A 725 -65.27 -57.38 90.18
CA GLY A 725 -64.81 -56.43 89.18
C GLY A 725 -64.21 -57.11 87.95
N PHE A 726 -63.22 -56.47 87.33
CA PHE A 726 -62.65 -56.92 86.07
C PHE A 726 -61.61 -58.04 86.27
N GLY A 727 -62.07 -59.30 86.23
CA GLY A 727 -61.18 -60.47 86.11
C GLY A 727 -60.26 -60.71 87.32
N ASN A 728 -59.08 -61.27 87.03
CA ASN A 728 -58.07 -61.62 88.04
C ASN A 728 -57.11 -60.44 88.27
N VAL A 729 -57.54 -59.51 89.10
CA VAL A 729 -56.86 -58.25 89.45
C VAL A 729 -56.62 -58.16 90.96
N ARG A 730 -55.77 -57.23 91.41
CA ARG A 730 -55.56 -57.04 92.86
C ARG A 730 -56.70 -56.21 93.42
N TYR A 731 -57.63 -56.85 94.13
CA TYR A 731 -58.73 -56.19 94.81
C TYR A 731 -58.30 -55.60 96.16
N HIS A 732 -58.94 -54.50 96.54
CA HIS A 732 -58.71 -53.75 97.78
C HIS A 732 -60.08 -53.43 98.38
N ILE A 733 -60.36 -53.93 99.59
CA ILE A 733 -61.59 -53.67 100.35
C ILE A 733 -61.27 -52.66 101.45
N TYR A 734 -62.17 -51.70 101.68
CA TYR A 734 -62.01 -50.61 102.64
C TYR A 734 -63.17 -50.57 103.65
N LYS A 735 -62.89 -50.05 104.84
CA LYS A 735 -63.87 -49.65 105.85
C LYS A 735 -63.60 -48.19 106.22
N ASP A 736 -64.62 -47.34 106.13
CA ASP A 736 -64.57 -45.91 106.47
C ASP A 736 -63.39 -45.16 105.79
N GLY A 737 -63.05 -45.57 104.56
CA GLY A 737 -61.92 -45.05 103.77
C GLY A 737 -60.56 -45.67 104.10
N GLN A 738 -60.42 -46.43 105.19
CA GLN A 738 -59.20 -47.15 105.54
C GLN A 738 -59.15 -48.52 104.84
N LEU A 739 -57.98 -48.90 104.32
CA LEU A 739 -57.76 -50.21 103.72
C LEU A 739 -57.93 -51.33 104.76
N LEU A 740 -58.87 -52.23 104.51
CA LEU A 740 -59.20 -53.37 105.37
C LEU A 740 -58.51 -54.66 104.92
N LYS A 741 -58.47 -54.92 103.61
CA LYS A 741 -57.91 -56.16 103.04
C LYS A 741 -57.54 -56.01 101.56
N ASN A 742 -56.37 -56.53 101.17
CA ASN A 742 -55.93 -56.69 99.77
C ASN A 742 -56.32 -58.07 99.23
N ASP A 743 -57.60 -58.29 98.95
CA ASP A 743 -58.15 -59.60 98.57
C ASP A 743 -59.53 -59.45 97.91
N LEU A 744 -59.97 -60.49 97.21
CA LEU A 744 -61.30 -60.57 96.58
C LEU A 744 -62.43 -60.54 97.64
N SER A 745 -62.16 -61.10 98.83
CA SER A 745 -63.16 -61.24 99.89
C SER A 745 -62.58 -61.01 101.29
N TYR A 746 -63.46 -60.66 102.23
CA TYR A 746 -63.16 -60.52 103.65
C TYR A 746 -64.29 -61.14 104.47
N GLN A 747 -63.98 -62.19 105.23
CA GLN A 747 -64.93 -62.86 106.12
C GLN A 747 -64.77 -62.36 107.55
N ILE A 748 -65.87 -61.88 108.13
CA ILE A 748 -66.01 -61.61 109.56
C ILE A 748 -66.68 -62.85 110.16
N PRO A 749 -65.95 -63.71 110.90
CA PRO A 749 -66.51 -64.96 111.42
C PRO A 749 -67.52 -64.73 112.54
N SER A 750 -67.37 -63.67 113.33
CA SER A 750 -68.31 -63.27 114.37
C SER A 750 -68.40 -61.74 114.45
N LEU A 751 -69.57 -61.20 114.12
CA LEU A 751 -69.86 -59.78 114.08
C LEU A 751 -69.92 -59.19 115.49
N GLN A 752 -69.57 -57.91 115.56
CA GLN A 752 -69.41 -57.11 116.78
C GLN A 752 -69.76 -55.66 116.44
N LEU A 753 -70.19 -54.85 117.41
CA LEU A 753 -70.65 -53.48 117.17
C LEU A 753 -69.62 -52.57 116.46
N TYR A 754 -68.32 -52.82 116.59
CA TYR A 754 -67.28 -52.05 115.89
C TYR A 754 -67.16 -52.36 114.38
N HIS A 755 -67.85 -53.39 113.88
CA HIS A 755 -68.00 -53.65 112.44
C HIS A 755 -69.09 -52.78 111.78
N ASN A 756 -69.81 -51.94 112.55
CA ASN A 756 -70.62 -50.86 111.99
C ASN A 756 -69.72 -49.91 111.18
N GLY A 757 -70.14 -49.53 109.96
CA GLY A 757 -69.39 -48.60 109.11
C GLY A 757 -69.75 -48.68 107.63
N ASN A 758 -69.06 -47.86 106.85
CA ASN A 758 -69.22 -47.70 105.40
C ASN A 758 -68.11 -48.47 104.67
N TYR A 759 -68.47 -49.40 103.79
CA TYR A 759 -67.51 -50.27 103.10
C TYR A 759 -67.52 -50.02 101.58
N THR A 760 -66.33 -49.94 100.97
CA THR A 760 -66.12 -49.81 99.52
C THR A 760 -65.04 -50.79 99.05
N CYS A 761 -64.89 -50.95 97.74
CA CYS A 761 -63.73 -51.64 97.18
C CYS A 761 -63.27 -51.05 95.84
N ASN A 762 -62.02 -51.31 95.46
CA ASN A 762 -61.47 -51.00 94.14
C ASN A 762 -60.50 -52.12 93.71
N TYR A 763 -59.92 -52.03 92.52
CA TYR A 763 -58.84 -52.94 92.11
C TYR A 763 -57.72 -52.22 91.37
N THR A 764 -56.51 -52.79 91.40
CA THR A 764 -55.36 -52.36 90.59
C THR A 764 -55.08 -53.39 89.51
N TYR A 765 -54.90 -52.90 88.29
CA TYR A 765 -54.68 -53.68 87.08
C TYR A 765 -53.55 -53.07 86.25
N ALA A 766 -53.03 -53.80 85.27
CA ALA A 766 -51.93 -53.36 84.42
C ALA A 766 -52.36 -53.26 82.96
N ILE A 767 -52.11 -52.12 82.31
CA ILE A 767 -52.18 -52.01 80.85
C ILE A 767 -50.76 -51.70 80.34
N LYS A 768 -50.20 -52.58 79.50
CA LYS A 768 -48.86 -52.40 78.90
C LYS A 768 -47.82 -51.96 79.95
N GLU A 769 -47.72 -52.77 81.01
CA GLU A 769 -46.88 -52.60 82.22
C GLU A 769 -47.27 -51.46 83.19
N ARG A 770 -47.96 -50.42 82.73
CA ARG A 770 -48.44 -49.30 83.56
C ARG A 770 -49.51 -49.77 84.57
N GLN A 771 -49.27 -49.52 85.86
CA GLN A 771 -50.20 -49.85 86.95
C GLN A 771 -51.28 -48.78 87.09
N ILE A 772 -52.56 -49.17 86.99
CA ILE A 772 -53.71 -48.26 87.04
C ILE A 772 -54.69 -48.77 88.10
N LYS A 773 -55.23 -47.84 88.91
CA LYS A 773 -56.26 -48.11 89.93
C LYS A 773 -57.64 -47.87 89.30
N SER A 774 -58.59 -48.77 89.52
CA SER A 774 -59.99 -48.54 89.18
C SER A 774 -60.59 -47.40 90.01
N PRO A 775 -61.70 -46.78 89.57
CA PRO A 775 -62.54 -46.02 90.49
C PRO A 775 -63.13 -46.98 91.55
N GLU A 776 -63.62 -46.43 92.65
CA GLU A 776 -64.14 -47.22 93.77
C GLU A 776 -65.60 -47.62 93.56
N SER A 777 -66.03 -48.68 94.24
CA SER A 777 -67.41 -49.16 94.23
C SER A 777 -68.35 -48.15 94.89
N SER A 778 -69.65 -48.30 94.64
CA SER A 778 -70.67 -47.75 95.53
C SER A 778 -70.45 -48.22 96.98
N THR A 779 -70.68 -47.33 97.93
CA THR A 779 -70.60 -47.61 99.37
C THR A 779 -71.71 -48.56 99.82
N VAL A 780 -71.36 -49.51 100.68
CA VAL A 780 -72.29 -50.44 101.34
C VAL A 780 -72.16 -50.29 102.85
N ASN A 781 -73.26 -50.02 103.53
CA ASN A 781 -73.26 -49.77 104.97
C ASN A 781 -73.60 -51.06 105.72
N ILE A 782 -72.85 -51.39 106.78
CA ILE A 782 -73.10 -52.56 107.63
C ILE A 782 -73.67 -52.09 108.97
N HIS A 783 -74.77 -52.71 109.39
CA HIS A 783 -75.45 -52.42 110.66
C HIS A 783 -75.52 -53.64 111.57
N VAL A 784 -74.85 -53.58 112.72
CA VAL A 784 -74.77 -54.65 113.73
C VAL A 784 -75.38 -54.17 115.05
N ILE A 785 -76.27 -54.97 115.63
CA ILE A 785 -76.96 -54.71 116.91
C ILE A 785 -76.79 -55.85 117.93
N ASP A 786 -77.03 -55.55 119.20
CA ASP A 786 -77.08 -56.57 120.27
C ASP A 786 -78.35 -57.43 120.24
N PRO A 787 -78.32 -58.67 120.78
CA PRO A 787 -79.52 -59.51 120.94
C PRO A 787 -80.50 -58.95 121.97
N TRP A 788 -81.81 -59.13 121.73
CA TRP A 788 -82.87 -58.63 122.62
C TRP A 788 -82.78 -59.16 124.08
N PRO A 789 -83.11 -58.33 125.09
CA PRO A 789 -83.03 -58.68 126.51
C PRO A 789 -84.07 -59.75 126.88
N ALA A 790 -83.75 -60.58 127.89
CA ALA A 790 -84.63 -61.67 128.32
C ALA A 790 -85.96 -61.17 128.94
N PRO A 791 -87.08 -61.89 128.75
CA PRO A 791 -88.33 -61.61 129.44
C PRO A 791 -88.33 -62.12 130.89
N THR A 792 -89.31 -61.64 131.66
CA THR A 792 -89.58 -62.06 133.05
C THR A 792 -90.80 -62.99 133.06
N LEU A 793 -90.74 -64.06 133.84
CA LEU A 793 -91.84 -65.04 134.00
C LEU A 793 -92.32 -65.04 135.46
N THR A 794 -93.62 -64.83 135.68
CA THR A 794 -94.23 -64.68 137.01
C THR A 794 -95.48 -65.54 137.19
N LEU A 795 -95.91 -65.70 138.45
CA LEU A 795 -97.13 -66.39 138.85
C LEU A 795 -98.19 -65.35 139.23
N GLU A 796 -99.42 -65.49 138.73
CA GLU A 796 -100.51 -64.56 139.07
C GLU A 796 -101.24 -64.99 140.36
N GLY A 797 -101.11 -64.18 141.41
CA GLY A 797 -101.83 -64.34 142.68
C GLY A 797 -101.04 -65.03 143.81
N SER A 798 -101.20 -64.52 145.04
CA SER A 798 -100.53 -65.04 146.25
C SER A 798 -101.35 -66.14 146.93
N ILE A 799 -101.20 -67.39 146.49
CA ILE A 799 -102.00 -68.52 146.97
C ILE A 799 -101.28 -69.24 148.13
N VAL A 800 -101.89 -69.27 149.32
CA VAL A 800 -101.25 -69.80 150.56
C VAL A 800 -101.69 -71.23 150.91
N LYS A 801 -102.80 -71.71 150.37
CA LYS A 801 -103.20 -73.13 150.42
C LYS A 801 -104.11 -73.47 149.25
N VAL A 802 -103.98 -74.67 148.69
CA VAL A 802 -104.64 -75.06 147.43
C VAL A 802 -105.03 -76.54 147.45
N GLU A 803 -106.21 -76.86 146.92
CA GLU A 803 -106.69 -78.22 146.70
C GLU A 803 -106.70 -78.57 145.20
N ALA A 804 -106.82 -79.85 144.86
CA ALA A 804 -106.69 -80.32 143.48
C ALA A 804 -107.81 -79.77 142.57
N GLY A 805 -107.47 -79.39 141.34
CA GLY A 805 -108.38 -78.78 140.37
C GLY A 805 -108.35 -77.24 140.30
N PHE A 806 -107.55 -76.58 141.16
CA PHE A 806 -107.39 -75.12 141.15
C PHE A 806 -106.68 -74.62 139.88
N ARG A 807 -107.07 -73.45 139.36
CA ARG A 807 -106.47 -72.85 138.15
C ARG A 807 -105.29 -71.93 138.49
N VAL A 808 -104.25 -71.97 137.67
CA VAL A 808 -103.04 -71.15 137.77
C VAL A 808 -102.79 -70.44 136.45
N THR A 809 -102.35 -69.19 136.52
CA THR A 809 -101.97 -68.36 135.37
C THR A 809 -100.51 -67.93 135.50
N LEU A 810 -99.73 -68.12 134.43
CA LEU A 810 -98.33 -67.70 134.34
C LEU A 810 -98.18 -66.55 133.34
N ASN A 811 -97.62 -65.43 133.77
CA ASN A 811 -97.45 -64.26 132.93
C ASN A 811 -95.99 -64.10 132.51
N CYS A 812 -95.76 -63.96 131.21
CA CYS A 812 -94.46 -63.65 130.63
C CYS A 812 -94.49 -62.25 130.03
N SER A 813 -93.68 -61.34 130.56
CA SER A 813 -93.55 -59.96 130.09
C SER A 813 -92.14 -59.69 129.58
N ALA A 814 -92.05 -58.98 128.45
CA ALA A 814 -90.79 -58.46 127.94
C ALA A 814 -90.55 -57.03 128.49
N PRO A 815 -89.31 -56.53 128.52
CA PRO A 815 -89.06 -55.11 128.74
C PRO A 815 -89.76 -54.25 127.67
N ASP A 816 -90.54 -53.26 128.11
CA ASP A 816 -91.48 -52.41 127.35
C ASP A 816 -92.78 -53.10 126.86
N ASP A 817 -93.92 -52.87 127.54
CA ASP A 817 -95.22 -53.50 127.24
C ASP A 817 -95.86 -53.05 125.90
N ASP A 818 -95.56 -51.86 125.36
CA ASP A 818 -96.29 -51.27 124.22
C ASP A 818 -96.03 -51.94 122.85
N LEU A 819 -95.30 -53.05 122.79
CA LEU A 819 -94.92 -53.72 121.53
C LEU A 819 -95.39 -55.18 121.49
N LEU A 820 -96.19 -55.51 120.47
CA LEU A 820 -96.63 -56.86 120.16
C LEU A 820 -95.43 -57.76 119.84
N ARG A 821 -95.25 -58.81 120.65
CA ARG A 821 -94.19 -59.82 120.52
C ARG A 821 -94.80 -61.20 120.43
N THR A 822 -94.10 -62.13 119.78
CA THR A 822 -94.48 -63.55 119.87
C THR A 822 -93.74 -64.16 121.05
N PHE A 823 -94.45 -64.39 122.16
CA PHE A 823 -93.92 -65.12 123.31
C PHE A 823 -94.03 -66.61 123.07
N TYR A 824 -93.01 -67.36 123.50
CA TYR A 824 -92.96 -68.82 123.48
C TYR A 824 -92.68 -69.30 124.90
N TYR A 825 -93.57 -70.13 125.45
CA TYR A 825 -93.39 -70.82 126.72
C TYR A 825 -92.81 -72.21 126.48
N PHE A 826 -91.95 -72.69 127.37
CA PHE A 826 -91.39 -74.05 127.33
C PHE A 826 -91.47 -74.66 128.72
N ASN A 827 -91.87 -75.93 128.82
CA ASN A 827 -91.76 -76.73 130.04
C ASN A 827 -90.40 -77.46 130.08
N PRO A 828 -89.45 -77.15 130.98
CA PRO A 828 -88.13 -77.77 130.98
C PRO A 828 -88.13 -79.28 131.28
N VAL A 829 -89.21 -79.82 131.84
CA VAL A 829 -89.37 -81.26 132.15
C VAL A 829 -90.08 -82.00 130.99
N LYS A 830 -90.76 -81.27 130.11
CA LYS A 830 -91.43 -81.77 128.90
C LYS A 830 -91.07 -80.86 127.73
N GLU A 831 -89.83 -80.95 127.26
CA GLU A 831 -89.16 -79.97 126.39
C GLU A 831 -89.89 -79.65 125.06
N ASN A 832 -90.83 -80.50 124.63
CA ASN A 832 -91.66 -80.30 123.43
C ASN A 832 -93.01 -79.60 123.68
N ASP A 833 -93.38 -79.33 124.95
CA ASP A 833 -94.66 -78.70 125.32
C ASP A 833 -94.52 -77.17 125.21
N VAL A 834 -94.64 -76.68 123.97
CA VAL A 834 -94.42 -75.27 123.60
C VAL A 834 -95.72 -74.59 123.20
N THR A 835 -96.14 -73.60 123.99
CA THR A 835 -97.29 -72.74 123.67
C THR A 835 -96.78 -71.36 123.25
N ASN A 836 -97.23 -70.85 122.10
CA ASN A 836 -96.89 -69.51 121.62
C ASN A 836 -98.10 -68.56 121.65
N LEU A 837 -97.88 -67.31 122.06
CA LEU A 837 -98.90 -66.29 122.25
C LEU A 837 -98.39 -64.93 121.74
N THR A 838 -99.14 -64.30 120.85
CA THR A 838 -98.84 -62.95 120.33
C THR A 838 -99.59 -61.89 121.12
N ALA A 839 -98.87 -61.11 121.93
CA ALA A 839 -99.42 -60.08 122.81
C ALA A 839 -98.35 -59.05 123.20
N SER A 840 -98.72 -58.04 124.00
CA SER A 840 -97.80 -57.12 124.70
C SER A 840 -97.04 -57.85 125.83
N SER A 841 -97.82 -58.47 126.71
CA SER A 841 -97.41 -59.51 127.66
C SER A 841 -98.36 -60.70 127.51
N ALA A 842 -97.85 -61.91 127.69
CA ALA A 842 -98.62 -63.14 127.48
C ALA A 842 -99.03 -63.77 128.82
N SER A 843 -100.15 -64.51 128.81
CA SER A 843 -100.69 -65.23 129.97
C SER A 843 -101.02 -66.67 129.60
N LEU A 844 -100.51 -67.64 130.36
CA LEU A 844 -100.74 -69.07 130.16
C LEU A 844 -101.54 -69.66 131.33
N GLU A 845 -102.82 -69.96 131.13
CA GLU A 845 -103.68 -70.61 132.13
C GLU A 845 -103.63 -72.14 132.05
N PHE A 846 -103.58 -72.83 133.20
CA PHE A 846 -103.82 -74.27 133.29
C PHE A 846 -104.36 -74.69 134.68
N ASN A 847 -105.01 -75.86 134.76
CA ASN A 847 -105.51 -76.40 136.03
C ASN A 847 -104.47 -77.34 136.68
N LEU A 848 -104.30 -77.26 138.00
CA LEU A 848 -103.44 -78.15 138.78
C LEU A 848 -104.08 -79.52 138.98
N GLY A 849 -103.49 -80.56 138.38
CA GLY A 849 -103.89 -81.96 138.56
C GLY A 849 -103.44 -82.57 139.90
N GLN A 850 -103.86 -83.81 140.17
CA GLN A 850 -103.59 -84.55 141.43
C GLN A 850 -102.12 -85.05 141.61
N ILE A 851 -101.14 -84.49 140.90
CA ILE A 851 -99.74 -84.92 140.94
C ILE A 851 -98.81 -83.71 141.10
N ASN A 852 -97.74 -83.88 141.89
CA ASN A 852 -96.86 -82.79 142.32
C ASN A 852 -95.88 -82.31 141.23
N HIS A 853 -95.62 -80.99 141.26
CA HIS A 853 -94.51 -80.24 140.65
C HIS A 853 -94.50 -80.07 139.12
N ILE A 854 -94.45 -78.80 138.68
CA ILE A 854 -94.35 -78.35 137.28
C ILE A 854 -93.47 -77.10 137.24
N SER A 855 -92.70 -76.90 136.15
CA SER A 855 -91.87 -75.71 135.91
C SER A 855 -91.94 -75.20 134.47
N TYR A 856 -91.60 -73.92 134.26
CA TYR A 856 -91.67 -73.23 132.95
C TYR A 856 -90.55 -72.18 132.76
N VAL A 857 -90.25 -71.84 131.50
CA VAL A 857 -89.50 -70.66 131.03
C VAL A 857 -90.22 -70.01 129.83
N CYS A 858 -89.84 -68.80 129.43
CA CYS A 858 -90.26 -68.19 128.17
C CYS A 858 -89.15 -67.45 127.41
N GLU A 859 -89.30 -67.27 126.10
CA GLU A 859 -88.55 -66.32 125.25
C GLU A 859 -89.53 -65.52 124.38
N TYR A 860 -89.10 -64.42 123.76
CA TYR A 860 -89.92 -63.71 122.78
C TYR A 860 -89.18 -63.47 121.46
N GLU A 861 -89.96 -63.28 120.39
CA GLU A 861 -89.48 -62.92 119.06
C GLU A 861 -90.10 -61.59 118.64
N GLN A 862 -89.25 -60.70 118.14
CA GLN A 862 -89.59 -59.33 117.75
C GLN A 862 -88.96 -59.03 116.39
N GLU A 863 -89.73 -58.38 115.52
CA GLU A 863 -89.29 -58.03 114.17
C GLU A 863 -88.67 -56.63 114.13
N LEU A 864 -87.51 -56.51 113.47
CA LEU A 864 -86.81 -55.25 113.27
C LEU A 864 -86.34 -55.18 111.81
N ARG A 865 -86.80 -54.16 111.07
CA ARG A 865 -86.54 -53.96 109.63
C ARG A 865 -86.70 -55.25 108.79
N GLY A 866 -87.88 -55.88 108.90
CA GLY A 866 -88.22 -57.11 108.17
C GLY A 866 -87.52 -58.38 108.65
N ARG A 867 -86.68 -58.30 109.70
CA ARG A 867 -85.96 -59.44 110.26
C ARG A 867 -86.49 -59.80 111.65
N LYS A 868 -87.00 -61.02 111.82
CA LYS A 868 -87.37 -61.57 113.14
C LYS A 868 -86.13 -61.96 113.92
N ILE A 869 -86.02 -61.48 115.15
CA ILE A 869 -84.90 -61.69 116.06
C ILE A 869 -85.46 -62.13 117.41
N ARG A 870 -84.84 -63.15 118.02
CA ARG A 870 -85.26 -63.70 119.31
C ARG A 870 -84.51 -63.08 120.48
N SER A 871 -85.19 -63.02 121.62
CA SER A 871 -84.60 -62.69 122.91
C SER A 871 -83.78 -63.85 123.48
N LYS A 872 -83.01 -63.54 124.52
CA LYS A 872 -82.57 -64.56 125.48
C LYS A 872 -83.77 -65.12 126.25
N ARG A 873 -83.66 -66.34 126.81
CA ARG A 873 -84.70 -66.98 127.65
C ARG A 873 -84.79 -66.35 129.05
N SER A 874 -85.98 -66.44 129.64
CA SER A 874 -86.27 -66.05 131.03
C SER A 874 -85.56 -66.96 132.04
N GLN A 875 -85.62 -66.57 133.32
CA GLN A 875 -85.37 -67.49 134.43
C GLN A 875 -86.51 -68.53 134.57
N VAL A 876 -86.24 -69.63 135.27
CA VAL A 876 -87.17 -70.76 135.46
C VAL A 876 -88.09 -70.51 136.67
N LEU A 877 -89.39 -70.77 136.50
CA LEU A 877 -90.41 -70.71 137.55
C LEU A 877 -90.93 -72.13 137.88
N SER A 878 -91.27 -72.43 139.14
CA SER A 878 -91.68 -73.78 139.61
C SER A 878 -92.78 -73.76 140.68
N LEU A 879 -93.63 -74.79 140.75
CA LEU A 879 -94.84 -74.84 141.60
C LEU A 879 -94.95 -76.09 142.51
N GLN A 880 -95.62 -75.97 143.67
CA GLN A 880 -95.78 -77.06 144.67
C GLN A 880 -97.20 -77.07 145.32
N LEU A 881 -97.63 -78.22 145.88
CA LEU A 881 -98.95 -78.46 146.48
C LEU A 881 -98.85 -79.13 147.87
N SER A 882 -99.82 -78.95 148.78
CA SER A 882 -99.86 -79.63 150.08
C SER A 882 -101.26 -79.72 150.73
N GLY A 883 -101.56 -80.81 151.45
CA GLY A 883 -102.85 -81.09 152.11
C GLY A 883 -102.74 -82.05 153.31
N THR A 884 -103.82 -82.24 154.08
CA THR A 884 -103.81 -83.06 155.32
C THR A 884 -105.20 -83.62 155.64
N VAL A 885 -105.30 -84.82 156.25
CA VAL A 885 -106.57 -85.54 156.49
C VAL A 885 -106.68 -86.01 157.95
N CYS A 886 -107.86 -85.88 158.56
CA CYS A 886 -108.19 -86.40 159.90
C CYS A 886 -109.63 -86.94 159.97
N LEU A 887 -109.83 -88.06 160.67
CA LEU A 887 -111.14 -88.63 161.07
C LEU A 887 -111.04 -89.21 162.50
N PRO A 888 -112.16 -89.46 163.22
CA PRO A 888 -112.14 -89.68 164.67
C PRO A 888 -111.90 -91.13 165.13
N PHE A 889 -111.60 -91.23 166.44
CA PHE A 889 -111.47 -92.41 167.32
C PHE A 889 -110.09 -93.11 167.49
N THR A 890 -109.75 -93.28 168.78
CA THR A 890 -108.67 -94.06 169.41
C THR A 890 -107.19 -93.65 169.19
N MET A 891 -106.55 -93.29 170.31
CA MET A 891 -105.10 -93.20 170.60
C MET A 891 -104.16 -92.38 169.69
N LYS A 892 -104.09 -91.07 169.99
CA LYS A 892 -102.88 -90.38 170.48
C LYS A 892 -101.49 -90.88 169.99
N ILE A 893 -100.89 -90.18 169.02
CA ILE A 893 -99.77 -89.21 169.20
C ILE A 893 -99.14 -88.86 167.83
N CYS A 894 -98.80 -87.58 167.62
CA CYS A 894 -98.17 -87.09 166.38
C CYS A 894 -96.66 -86.86 166.55
N ALA A 895 -95.86 -87.46 165.67
CA ALA A 895 -94.47 -87.07 165.34
C ALA A 895 -94.28 -87.37 163.82
N ARG A 896 -93.83 -86.51 162.89
CA ARG A 896 -93.08 -85.22 162.85
C ARG A 896 -91.56 -85.41 162.62
N VAL A 897 -91.05 -84.69 161.59
CA VAL A 897 -89.63 -84.50 161.19
C VAL A 897 -88.95 -85.76 160.60
N PRO A 898 -87.92 -85.63 159.73
CA PRO A 898 -87.93 -85.11 158.34
C PRO A 898 -87.61 -86.27 157.33
N LEU A 899 -87.40 -86.09 156.01
CA LEU A 899 -86.83 -84.97 155.23
C LEU A 899 -87.38 -84.99 153.80
#